data_AF-A0A3C0K6H7-F1
#
_entry.id   AF-A0A3C0K6H7-F1
#
_cell.length_a   1.000
_cell.length_b   1.000
_cell.length_c   1.000
_cell.angle_alpha   90.00
_cell.angle_beta   90.00
_cell.angle_gamma   90.00
#
_symmetry.space_group_name_H-M   'P 1'
#
loop_
_entity.id
_entity.type
_entity.pdbx_description
1 polymer ?
#
loop_
_entity_poly.entity_id
_entity_poly.type
_entity_poly.pdbx_seq_one_letter_code
_entity_poly.pdbx_strand_id
1 'polypeptide(L)'
;MKYLKENYLIRLVILSLLLSSCNSEDPVTTNESVEKETRSIEHTKSIDTVVETEDIKTDNDEIKYAIYTDSKSKISIMYPENWQELTSENYVELRGPVGDVIFEVLYENFHVLDQFANQYFSESNYQEESRRTIQDPSGYMSIGSLRDGAKHARVIVGNEKAGLILLEATTGPEDNFEKHLKHFQIIIDSLNLKNTSLFDGSNDPNKKDSESILTKTIPENSDTTIYTDPKTGLSFNYPSNWNKVQHKHDTELRGPMGDLMIATTDIPIRELESFIQDFFTEPDEYKEESRDPLNELSGYISIGNLRDESQQARVIIGNEQTGIIIFEATSGPEGDFEAHLKQLQNILNSVNLPEVDSNEYQSQKQEYSPTPITNYGPSAIEIVNISEFSTDLMKEWASYSEAKMANRRADILMVLWPVGEFIKEGGFSHPFATMKVVITPDEIDYLMNEIETWLSDQSCIVDDPVRYYEEIEMYRDWLSRGADASTQITICPASRLILMGLPPDMRDTNNPTYPINLQDFFIHELYHGLQQDLMDESCRQLEESLGREETNTPWLVEGGADYFAKHVVAELTGAFDPINRILRNAVNASREEGTNIYQGGIDKTGAAAMQILVELEKLDPEKILDGSLFHNCAREFEYTNDKPYVLQAKNSWYMIEETNGNQFVFSEEALNQ
;
A
#
# COMPACT_ATOMS: atom_id res chain seq x y z
N MET A 1 18.74 -1.89 23.61
CA MET A 1 19.67 -2.12 24.73
C MET A 1 21.06 -1.53 24.41
N LYS A 2 21.27 -0.20 24.55
CA LYS A 2 22.61 0.43 24.70
C LYS A 2 22.57 1.92 25.10
N TYR A 3 21.72 2.35 26.02
CA TYR A 3 21.86 3.65 26.70
C TYR A 3 21.27 3.58 28.11
N LEU A 4 22.01 2.98 29.03
CA LEU A 4 21.77 3.06 30.48
C LEU A 4 23.06 2.63 31.20
N LYS A 5 24.04 3.53 31.25
CA LYS A 5 25.20 3.45 32.15
C LYS A 5 25.91 4.80 32.12
N GLU A 6 25.39 5.73 32.92
CA GLU A 6 26.14 6.82 33.57
C GLU A 6 25.13 7.80 34.19
N ASN A 7 24.60 7.46 35.37
CA ASN A 7 24.19 8.45 36.40
C ASN A 7 23.69 7.76 37.69
N TYR A 8 24.50 6.86 38.22
CA TYR A 8 24.42 6.45 39.62
C TYR A 8 25.84 6.42 40.17
N LEU A 9 26.33 7.57 40.62
CA LEU A 9 27.23 7.69 41.77
C LEU A 9 27.59 9.18 41.94
N ILE A 10 26.74 9.93 42.63
CA ILE A 10 27.16 10.93 43.61
C ILE A 10 25.98 11.19 44.57
N ARG A 11 26.11 10.53 45.72
CA ARG A 11 25.68 10.94 47.07
C ARG A 11 24.22 10.78 47.46
N LEU A 12 23.93 9.53 47.81
CA LEU A 12 23.26 9.17 49.05
C LEU A 12 24.24 9.40 50.23
N VAL A 13 24.41 10.66 50.65
CA VAL A 13 25.11 11.03 51.89
C VAL A 13 24.39 12.24 52.49
N ILE A 14 23.58 11.96 53.50
CA ILE A 14 23.15 12.85 54.60
C ILE A 14 21.98 13.79 54.26
N LEU A 15 20.78 13.20 54.32
CA LEU A 15 19.57 13.87 54.82
C LEU A 15 19.41 13.50 56.30
N SER A 16 20.21 14.12 57.16
CA SER A 16 19.94 14.21 58.60
C SER A 16 20.89 15.22 59.22
N LEU A 17 20.49 16.50 59.18
CA LEU A 17 20.73 17.54 60.19
C LEU A 17 20.23 18.90 59.65
N LEU A 18 18.94 19.15 59.82
CA LEU A 18 18.37 20.49 59.88
C LEU A 18 17.94 20.71 61.33
N LEU A 19 18.66 21.55 62.06
CA LEU A 19 18.12 22.36 63.15
C LEU A 19 18.97 23.64 63.28
N SER A 20 18.25 24.77 63.24
CA SER A 20 18.61 26.09 63.80
C SER A 20 19.70 26.88 63.04
N SER A 21 19.65 28.21 62.87
CA SER A 21 18.66 29.29 62.91
C SER A 21 19.48 30.60 62.82
N CYS A 22 18.99 31.58 62.09
CA CYS A 22 19.21 33.03 62.26
C CYS A 22 20.60 33.69 62.00
N ASN A 23 20.50 34.74 61.18
CA ASN A 23 21.12 36.07 61.28
C ASN A 23 22.55 36.35 60.78
N SER A 24 22.55 37.14 59.70
CA SER A 24 23.07 38.52 59.58
C SER A 24 24.55 38.77 59.27
N GLU A 25 24.71 39.73 58.33
CA GLU A 25 25.85 40.64 58.06
C GLU A 25 26.82 40.26 56.92
N ASP A 26 26.60 40.93 55.78
CA ASP A 26 27.62 41.51 54.88
C ASP A 26 28.63 42.39 55.67
N PRO A 27 29.85 42.77 55.16
CA PRO A 27 30.10 43.16 53.76
C PRO A 27 31.52 42.93 53.17
N VAL A 28 31.68 43.38 51.91
CA VAL A 28 32.82 44.14 51.31
C VAL A 28 33.43 43.53 50.03
N THR A 29 32.91 44.04 48.90
CA THR A 29 33.54 44.53 47.64
C THR A 29 34.86 43.97 47.11
N THR A 30 34.89 43.71 45.78
CA THR A 30 35.71 44.49 44.81
C THR A 30 35.16 44.40 43.37
N ASN A 31 35.29 45.52 42.67
CA ASN A 31 34.90 45.86 41.29
C ASN A 31 35.57 45.00 40.20
N GLU A 32 34.93 44.85 39.03
CA GLU A 32 35.20 45.66 37.83
C GLU A 32 34.28 45.31 36.65
N SER A 33 33.97 46.35 35.88
CA SER A 33 32.98 46.50 34.81
C SER A 33 33.51 46.09 33.43
N VAL A 34 32.62 45.58 32.56
CA VAL A 34 32.82 45.61 31.09
C VAL A 34 31.54 46.12 30.42
N GLU A 35 31.71 47.19 29.64
CA GLU A 35 30.71 47.89 28.85
C GLU A 35 30.28 47.14 27.58
N LYS A 36 29.06 47.45 27.17
CA LYS A 36 28.39 47.12 25.92
C LYS A 36 28.93 47.99 24.79
N GLU A 37 29.10 47.42 23.59
CA GLU A 37 28.91 48.19 22.34
C GLU A 37 28.35 47.33 21.20
N THR A 38 27.22 47.81 20.68
CA THR A 38 26.53 47.41 19.45
C THR A 38 27.23 47.93 18.20
N ARG A 39 27.32 47.12 17.11
CA ARG A 39 27.05 47.62 15.74
C ARG A 39 26.89 46.54 14.67
N SER A 40 26.14 46.96 13.67
CA SER A 40 25.51 46.31 12.52
C SER A 40 26.41 46.00 11.31
N ILE A 41 26.05 44.90 10.63
CA ILE A 41 25.94 44.65 9.17
C ILE A 41 26.86 45.43 8.21
N GLU A 42 27.70 44.71 7.45
CA GLU A 42 27.79 44.88 5.98
C GLU A 42 28.48 43.69 5.25
N HIS A 43 28.21 43.67 3.94
CA HIS A 43 28.31 42.63 2.93
C HIS A 43 29.69 41.97 2.66
N THR A 44 29.61 40.67 2.39
CA THR A 44 30.37 39.84 1.43
C THR A 44 31.52 40.51 0.65
N LYS A 45 32.74 40.01 0.90
CA LYS A 45 33.83 39.98 -0.09
C LYS A 45 34.66 38.70 0.05
N SER A 46 34.76 38.01 -1.08
CA SER A 46 35.62 36.86 -1.41
C SER A 46 37.01 36.90 -0.77
N ILE A 47 37.40 35.80 -0.13
CA ILE A 47 38.81 35.48 0.16
C ILE A 47 39.04 34.02 -0.24
N ASP A 48 39.77 33.85 -1.34
CA ASP A 48 40.46 32.63 -1.71
C ASP A 48 41.33 32.16 -0.54
N THR A 49 41.06 30.96 -0.04
CA THR A 49 42.02 30.26 0.84
C THR A 49 42.41 28.97 0.16
N VAL A 50 43.68 28.97 -0.24
CA VAL A 50 44.43 27.88 -0.84
C VAL A 50 44.26 26.61 0.01
N VAL A 51 43.65 25.59 -0.57
CA VAL A 51 43.70 24.23 -0.03
C VAL A 51 45.09 23.69 -0.29
N GLU A 52 45.86 23.51 0.78
CA GLU A 52 47.05 22.66 0.76
C GLU A 52 46.61 21.24 0.38
N THR A 53 46.96 20.83 -0.83
CA THR A 53 46.94 19.44 -1.26
C THR A 53 47.99 18.68 -0.45
N GLU A 54 47.56 18.00 0.62
CA GLU A 54 48.32 16.87 1.14
C GLU A 54 48.34 15.79 0.05
N ASP A 55 49.50 15.65 -0.59
CA ASP A 55 49.87 14.53 -1.45
C ASP A 55 49.78 13.23 -0.65
N ILE A 56 48.58 12.66 -0.58
CA ILE A 56 48.42 11.25 -0.28
C ILE A 56 48.96 10.51 -1.48
N LYS A 57 50.13 9.90 -1.29
CA LYS A 57 50.68 8.87 -2.17
C LYS A 57 49.57 7.90 -2.55
N THR A 58 49.07 8.03 -3.77
CA THR A 58 48.32 6.98 -4.45
C THR A 58 49.26 5.79 -4.56
N ASP A 59 49.11 4.84 -3.65
CA ASP A 59 49.51 3.46 -3.92
C ASP A 59 48.68 3.06 -5.14
N ASN A 60 49.35 3.03 -6.27
CA ASN A 60 48.79 2.81 -7.59
C ASN A 60 48.58 1.29 -7.77
N ASP A 61 47.90 0.68 -6.81
CA ASP A 61 47.29 -0.63 -7.01
C ASP A 61 46.12 -0.38 -7.95
N GLU A 62 46.35 -0.68 -9.22
CA GLU A 62 45.36 -0.69 -10.29
C GLU A 62 44.14 -1.49 -9.79
N ILE A 63 43.10 -0.81 -9.31
CA ILE A 63 41.87 -1.46 -8.83
C ILE A 63 41.33 -2.25 -10.01
N LYS A 64 41.37 -3.57 -9.88
CA LYS A 64 40.79 -4.47 -10.88
C LYS A 64 39.29 -4.51 -10.71
N TYR A 65 38.58 -4.55 -11.83
CA TYR A 65 37.12 -4.60 -11.85
C TYR A 65 36.67 -5.94 -12.43
N ALA A 66 35.64 -6.50 -11.81
CA ALA A 66 34.85 -7.61 -12.33
C ALA A 66 33.60 -7.08 -13.05
N ILE A 67 32.97 -7.92 -13.86
CA ILE A 67 31.73 -7.60 -14.58
C ILE A 67 30.64 -8.56 -14.08
N TYR A 68 29.58 -8.00 -13.50
CA TYR A 68 28.34 -8.72 -13.29
C TYR A 68 27.47 -8.56 -14.53
N THR A 69 26.78 -9.63 -14.95
CA THR A 69 25.79 -9.58 -16.03
C THR A 69 24.56 -10.32 -15.58
N ASP A 70 23.44 -9.61 -15.51
CA ASP A 70 22.18 -10.23 -15.17
C ASP A 70 21.79 -11.26 -16.26
N SER A 71 21.41 -12.43 -15.79
CA SER A 71 21.18 -13.59 -16.65
C SER A 71 19.93 -13.44 -17.53
N LYS A 72 18.94 -12.66 -17.07
CA LYS A 72 17.65 -12.46 -17.75
C LYS A 72 17.72 -11.27 -18.71
N SER A 73 18.05 -10.08 -18.21
CA SER A 73 18.08 -8.82 -18.96
C SER A 73 19.31 -8.62 -19.84
N LYS A 74 20.40 -9.34 -19.55
CA LYS A 74 21.75 -9.14 -20.14
C LYS A 74 22.34 -7.76 -19.85
N ILE A 75 21.78 -7.01 -18.89
CA ILE A 75 22.39 -5.77 -18.39
C ILE A 75 23.65 -6.13 -17.62
N SER A 76 24.72 -5.38 -17.86
CA SER A 76 25.99 -5.57 -17.15
C SER A 76 26.40 -4.32 -16.39
N ILE A 77 27.04 -4.52 -15.24
CA ILE A 77 27.72 -3.48 -14.45
C ILE A 77 29.13 -3.95 -14.09
N MET A 78 30.05 -3.00 -13.94
CA MET A 78 31.40 -3.23 -13.41
C MET A 78 31.44 -2.93 -11.93
N TYR A 79 32.17 -3.74 -11.16
CA TYR A 79 32.39 -3.53 -9.73
C TYR A 79 33.79 -3.97 -9.32
N PRO A 80 34.38 -3.48 -8.20
CA PRO A 80 35.74 -3.86 -7.81
C PRO A 80 35.87 -5.38 -7.55
N GLU A 81 36.89 -6.02 -8.14
CA GLU A 81 37.10 -7.48 -8.09
C GLU A 81 37.28 -8.03 -6.67
N ASN A 82 37.66 -7.17 -5.71
CA ASN A 82 37.81 -7.53 -4.31
C ASN A 82 36.49 -7.48 -3.50
N TRP A 83 35.36 -7.15 -4.12
CA TRP A 83 34.04 -7.18 -3.49
C TRP A 83 33.40 -8.55 -3.63
N GLN A 84 32.54 -8.91 -2.68
CA GLN A 84 31.82 -10.18 -2.69
C GLN A 84 30.49 -10.04 -3.43
N GLU A 85 30.26 -10.87 -4.44
CA GLU A 85 28.98 -10.98 -5.15
C GLU A 85 28.06 -11.99 -4.46
N LEU A 86 26.82 -11.60 -4.17
CA LEU A 86 25.76 -12.43 -3.62
C LEU A 86 24.51 -12.32 -4.51
N THR A 87 24.21 -13.37 -5.26
CA THR A 87 23.06 -13.41 -6.18
C THR A 87 21.80 -13.90 -5.44
N SER A 88 20.72 -13.15 -5.56
CA SER A 88 19.35 -13.53 -5.17
C SER A 88 18.50 -13.77 -6.43
N GLU A 89 17.24 -14.18 -6.25
CA GLU A 89 16.32 -14.46 -7.36
C GLU A 89 15.99 -13.21 -8.19
N ASN A 90 15.94 -12.05 -7.53
CA ASN A 90 15.48 -10.78 -8.12
C ASN A 90 16.53 -9.66 -8.14
N TYR A 91 17.62 -9.78 -7.37
CA TYR A 91 18.67 -8.76 -7.29
C TYR A 91 20.05 -9.39 -7.05
N VAL A 92 21.11 -8.60 -7.22
CA VAL A 92 22.47 -8.95 -6.78
C VAL A 92 22.96 -7.93 -5.75
N GLU A 93 23.63 -8.42 -4.72
CA GLU A 93 24.28 -7.61 -3.70
C GLU A 93 25.81 -7.73 -3.84
N LEU A 94 26.48 -6.58 -3.93
CA LEU A 94 27.93 -6.45 -4.08
C LEU A 94 28.51 -5.84 -2.79
N ARG A 95 29.14 -6.68 -1.96
CA ARG A 95 29.64 -6.26 -0.64
C ARG A 95 31.09 -5.81 -0.68
N GLY A 96 31.32 -4.55 -0.31
CA GLY A 96 32.63 -3.91 -0.31
C GLY A 96 33.12 -3.52 1.08
N PRO A 97 34.43 -3.27 1.27
CA PRO A 97 34.98 -2.83 2.54
C PRO A 97 34.59 -1.39 2.93
N VAL A 98 33.84 -0.68 2.08
CA VAL A 98 33.42 0.71 2.26
C VAL A 98 31.91 0.89 2.19
N GLY A 99 31.15 -0.20 2.03
CA GLY A 99 29.71 -0.22 1.84
C GLY A 99 29.27 -1.28 0.85
N ASP A 100 27.96 -1.45 0.74
CA ASP A 100 27.32 -2.44 -0.13
C ASP A 100 26.60 -1.75 -1.28
N VAL A 101 26.47 -2.45 -2.41
CA VAL A 101 25.69 -2.01 -3.57
C VAL A 101 24.69 -3.09 -3.95
N ILE A 102 23.42 -2.72 -4.06
CA ILE A 102 22.36 -3.58 -4.58
C ILE A 102 22.06 -3.17 -6.02
N PHE A 103 21.92 -4.15 -6.90
CA PHE A 103 21.49 -3.96 -8.29
C PHE A 103 20.30 -4.86 -8.58
N GLU A 104 19.23 -4.26 -9.10
CA GLU A 104 17.96 -4.92 -9.41
C GLU A 104 17.43 -4.43 -10.76
N VAL A 105 16.81 -5.34 -11.51
CA VAL A 105 16.11 -5.03 -12.76
C VAL A 105 14.63 -5.34 -12.55
N LEU A 106 13.81 -4.29 -12.55
CA LEU A 106 12.37 -4.38 -12.47
C LEU A 106 11.78 -4.42 -13.88
N TYR A 107 10.89 -5.38 -14.11
CA TYR A 107 10.23 -5.60 -15.41
C TYR A 107 9.04 -4.65 -15.60
N GLU A 108 9.20 -3.39 -15.17
CA GLU A 108 8.22 -2.33 -15.23
C GLU A 108 8.42 -1.45 -16.46
N ASN A 109 7.35 -0.83 -16.97
CA ASN A 109 7.44 0.00 -18.17
C ASN A 109 8.28 1.28 -17.92
N PHE A 110 9.08 1.68 -18.91
CA PHE A 110 9.82 2.95 -18.87
C PHE A 110 8.94 4.18 -18.54
N HIS A 111 7.69 4.20 -19.00
CA HIS A 111 6.77 5.32 -18.80
C HIS A 111 6.36 5.55 -17.34
N VAL A 112 6.51 4.56 -16.45
CA VAL A 112 6.24 4.74 -15.03
C VAL A 112 7.45 5.25 -14.25
N LEU A 113 8.59 5.53 -14.91
CA LEU A 113 9.84 5.98 -14.28
C LEU A 113 9.63 7.15 -13.31
N ASP A 114 8.87 8.18 -13.69
CA ASP A 114 8.66 9.37 -12.86
C ASP A 114 7.81 9.07 -11.62
N GLN A 115 6.75 8.28 -11.78
CA GLN A 115 5.88 7.85 -10.69
C GLN A 115 6.63 6.94 -9.72
N PHE A 116 7.34 5.95 -10.26
CA PHE A 116 8.11 4.99 -9.49
C PHE A 116 9.24 5.68 -8.73
N ALA A 117 9.98 6.60 -9.37
CA ALA A 117 11.02 7.39 -8.69
C ALA A 117 10.46 8.19 -7.50
N ASN A 118 9.26 8.77 -7.64
CA ASN A 118 8.63 9.49 -6.53
C ASN A 118 8.24 8.57 -5.37
N GLN A 119 7.68 7.40 -5.66
CA GLN A 119 7.34 6.41 -4.63
C GLN A 119 8.60 5.86 -3.94
N TYR A 120 9.59 5.45 -4.74
CA TYR A 120 10.81 4.81 -4.30
C TYR A 120 11.70 5.73 -3.45
N PHE A 121 11.70 7.03 -3.71
CA PHE A 121 12.42 8.00 -2.87
C PHE A 121 11.59 8.55 -1.70
N SER A 122 10.31 8.19 -1.59
CA SER A 122 9.42 8.61 -0.49
C SER A 122 9.13 7.50 0.52
N GLU A 123 9.90 6.40 0.49
CA GLU A 123 9.77 5.32 1.46
C GLU A 123 10.04 5.81 2.90
N SER A 124 9.23 5.33 3.84
CA SER A 124 9.17 5.86 5.22
C SER A 124 10.48 5.76 6.01
N ASN A 125 11.41 4.91 5.58
CA ASN A 125 12.72 4.70 6.19
C ASN A 125 13.87 5.50 5.54
N TYR A 126 13.60 6.21 4.44
CA TYR A 126 14.60 6.97 3.67
C TYR A 126 14.28 8.46 3.69
N GLN A 127 15.20 9.24 4.25
CA GLN A 127 15.12 10.70 4.23
C GLN A 127 15.97 11.25 3.08
N GLU A 128 15.32 11.66 2.00
CA GLU A 128 15.99 12.29 0.85
C GLU A 128 16.62 13.64 1.23
N GLU A 129 17.91 13.81 0.92
CA GLU A 129 18.67 15.05 1.14
C GLU A 129 18.88 15.81 -0.18
N SER A 130 19.03 15.10 -1.29
CA SER A 130 19.15 15.71 -2.62
C SER A 130 18.75 14.76 -3.74
N ARG A 131 18.18 15.32 -4.81
CA ARG A 131 17.84 14.61 -6.04
C ARG A 131 18.50 15.25 -7.26
N ARG A 132 18.93 14.44 -8.22
CA ARG A 132 19.36 14.90 -9.55
C ARG A 132 18.86 14.00 -10.65
N THR A 133 18.64 14.56 -11.83
CA THR A 133 18.26 13.82 -13.05
C THR A 133 19.48 13.23 -13.74
N ILE A 134 19.35 12.02 -14.28
CA ILE A 134 20.29 11.36 -15.19
C ILE A 134 19.67 11.41 -16.59
N GLN A 135 20.47 11.78 -17.60
CA GLN A 135 19.97 12.08 -18.95
C GLN A 135 20.24 10.96 -19.97
N ASP A 136 21.18 10.05 -19.69
CA ASP A 136 21.54 8.95 -20.58
C ASP A 136 22.13 7.77 -19.77
N PRO A 137 21.32 6.74 -19.42
CA PRO A 137 19.87 6.62 -19.63
C PRO A 137 19.05 7.63 -18.79
N SER A 138 17.79 7.86 -19.16
CA SER A 138 16.89 8.72 -18.38
C SER A 138 16.63 8.12 -17.00
N GLY A 139 16.77 8.93 -15.94
CA GLY A 139 16.61 8.44 -14.59
C GLY A 139 16.80 9.51 -13.52
N TYR A 140 16.83 9.07 -12.28
CA TYR A 140 17.01 9.90 -11.11
C TYR A 140 18.02 9.27 -10.16
N MET A 141 18.80 10.13 -9.51
CA MET A 141 19.64 9.75 -8.39
C MET A 141 19.24 10.59 -7.18
N SER A 142 18.94 9.91 -6.08
CA SER A 142 18.67 10.49 -4.78
C SER A 142 19.80 10.13 -3.80
N ILE A 143 20.24 11.10 -3.00
CA ILE A 143 21.14 10.89 -1.86
C ILE A 143 20.37 11.25 -0.60
N GLY A 144 20.45 10.41 0.42
CA GLY A 144 19.71 10.56 1.65
C GLY A 144 20.30 9.76 2.81
N SER A 145 19.57 9.74 3.91
CA SER A 145 19.93 8.99 5.12
C SER A 145 18.81 8.02 5.50
N LEU A 146 19.18 6.84 6.00
CA LEU A 146 18.22 5.91 6.60
C LEU A 146 17.99 6.26 8.08
N ARG A 147 16.90 5.75 8.67
CA ARG A 147 16.52 6.02 10.09
C ARG A 147 17.60 5.65 11.11
N ASP A 148 18.50 4.71 10.79
CA ASP A 148 19.60 4.28 11.65
C ASP A 148 20.87 5.16 11.52
N GLY A 149 20.81 6.19 10.67
CA GLY A 149 21.92 7.11 10.38
C GLY A 149 22.85 6.63 9.26
N ALA A 150 22.57 5.48 8.64
CA ALA A 150 23.32 5.03 7.46
C ALA A 150 23.10 6.00 6.29
N LYS A 151 24.14 6.20 5.48
CA LYS A 151 24.05 7.04 4.28
C LYS A 151 23.72 6.18 3.07
N HIS A 152 22.82 6.69 2.24
CA HIS A 152 22.23 5.91 1.17
C HIS A 152 22.12 6.73 -0.13
N ALA A 153 22.58 6.15 -1.24
CA ALA A 153 22.33 6.68 -2.58
C ALA A 153 21.45 5.69 -3.35
N ARG A 154 20.33 6.17 -3.87
CA ARG A 154 19.39 5.39 -4.70
C ARG A 154 19.41 5.95 -6.12
N VAL A 155 19.51 5.06 -7.09
CA VAL A 155 19.47 5.38 -8.51
C VAL A 155 18.38 4.54 -9.15
N ILE A 156 17.53 5.20 -9.90
CA ILE A 156 16.58 4.54 -10.79
C ILE A 156 16.80 5.07 -12.19
N VAL A 157 17.03 4.16 -13.13
CA VAL A 157 17.16 4.50 -14.54
C VAL A 157 16.21 3.66 -15.35
N GLY A 158 15.53 4.29 -16.30
CA GLY A 158 14.62 3.64 -17.20
C GLY A 158 15.29 3.34 -18.54
N ASN A 159 14.94 2.20 -19.12
CA ASN A 159 15.32 1.82 -20.46
C ASN A 159 14.11 1.22 -21.19
N GLU A 160 13.78 1.74 -22.37
CA GLU A 160 12.64 1.28 -23.17
C GLU A 160 12.69 -0.22 -23.49
N LYS A 161 13.88 -0.82 -23.57
CA LYS A 161 14.08 -2.24 -23.87
C LYS A 161 14.29 -3.13 -22.65
N ALA A 162 14.52 -2.57 -21.47
CA ALA A 162 14.91 -3.36 -20.30
C ALA A 162 14.12 -3.03 -19.03
N GLY A 163 13.18 -2.09 -19.10
CA GLY A 163 12.34 -1.70 -17.98
C GLY A 163 13.04 -0.71 -17.05
N LEU A 164 12.81 -0.85 -15.74
CA LEU A 164 13.43 0.00 -14.72
C LEU A 164 14.60 -0.73 -14.07
N ILE A 165 15.70 0.00 -13.83
CA ILE A 165 16.92 -0.54 -13.24
C ILE A 165 17.20 0.26 -11.98
N LEU A 166 17.30 -0.46 -10.86
CA LEU A 166 17.54 0.11 -9.55
C LEU A 166 18.97 -0.19 -9.13
N LEU A 167 19.67 0.83 -8.64
CA LEU A 167 20.92 0.67 -7.94
C LEU A 167 20.86 1.38 -6.60
N GLU A 168 21.26 0.70 -5.54
CA GLU A 168 21.35 1.25 -4.20
C GLU A 168 22.78 1.15 -3.69
N ALA A 169 23.26 2.15 -2.96
CA ALA A 169 24.55 2.13 -2.30
C ALA A 169 24.42 2.56 -0.85
N THR A 170 24.63 1.62 0.07
CA THR A 170 24.53 1.84 1.52
C THR A 170 25.91 1.84 2.17
N THR A 171 26.15 2.79 3.07
CA THR A 171 27.28 2.75 4.01
C THR A 171 26.80 2.87 5.44
N GLY A 172 27.52 2.27 6.39
CA GLY A 172 27.21 2.46 7.80
C GLY A 172 27.34 3.92 8.25
N PRO A 173 26.79 4.28 9.43
CA PRO A 173 26.77 5.67 9.92
C PRO A 173 28.14 6.30 10.13
N GLU A 174 29.18 5.49 10.35
CA GLU A 174 30.56 5.93 10.62
C GLU A 174 31.50 5.76 9.42
N ASP A 175 30.98 5.27 8.29
CA ASP A 175 31.76 4.96 7.10
C ASP A 175 31.92 6.18 6.19
N ASN A 176 32.99 6.19 5.39
CA ASN A 176 33.27 7.31 4.47
C ASN A 176 32.37 7.22 3.23
N PHE A 177 31.16 7.77 3.35
CA PHE A 177 30.17 7.80 2.26
C PHE A 177 30.70 8.44 0.99
N GLU A 178 31.50 9.50 1.07
CA GLU A 178 32.11 10.15 -0.11
C GLU A 178 33.05 9.21 -0.89
N LYS A 179 33.76 8.32 -0.18
CA LYS A 179 34.61 7.31 -0.81
C LYS A 179 33.75 6.21 -1.46
N HIS A 180 32.66 5.79 -0.82
CA HIS A 180 31.73 4.82 -1.40
C HIS A 180 31.01 5.39 -2.62
N LEU A 181 30.57 6.64 -2.56
CA LEU A 181 29.90 7.35 -3.64
C LEU A 181 30.76 7.44 -4.90
N LYS A 182 32.09 7.57 -4.75
CA LYS A 182 33.03 7.51 -5.89
C LYS A 182 33.06 6.13 -6.54
N HIS A 183 33.05 5.05 -5.77
CA HIS A 183 32.97 3.69 -6.32
C HIS A 183 31.59 3.44 -6.94
N PHE A 184 30.52 3.90 -6.29
CA PHE A 184 29.17 3.78 -6.79
C PHE A 184 28.96 4.52 -8.11
N GLN A 185 29.54 5.71 -8.27
CA GLN A 185 29.52 6.44 -9.54
C GLN A 185 30.19 5.65 -10.66
N ILE A 186 31.30 4.94 -10.39
CA ILE A 186 31.96 4.09 -11.38
C ILE A 186 31.04 2.92 -11.79
N ILE A 187 30.28 2.35 -10.85
CA ILE A 187 29.30 1.28 -11.13
C ILE A 187 28.18 1.83 -12.02
N ILE A 188 27.59 2.99 -11.68
CA ILE A 188 26.55 3.66 -12.48
C ILE A 188 27.06 3.96 -13.89
N ASP A 189 28.25 4.56 -14.01
CA ASP A 189 28.84 4.94 -15.30
C ASP A 189 29.20 3.74 -16.18
N SER A 190 29.36 2.56 -15.56
CA SER A 190 29.65 1.30 -16.26
C SER A 190 28.41 0.56 -16.77
N LEU A 191 27.20 1.04 -16.42
CA LEU A 191 25.94 0.41 -16.78
C LEU A 191 25.83 0.25 -18.29
N ASN A 192 25.90 -1.00 -18.75
CA ASN A 192 25.90 -1.32 -20.17
C ASN A 192 24.54 -1.86 -20.61
N LEU A 193 23.81 -1.02 -21.32
CA LEU A 193 22.49 -1.34 -21.87
C LEU A 193 22.56 -1.79 -23.35
N LYS A 194 23.75 -1.87 -23.98
CA LYS A 194 23.87 -2.05 -25.44
C LYS A 194 23.53 -3.44 -25.97
N ASN A 195 23.55 -4.45 -25.11
CA ASN A 195 23.21 -5.83 -25.46
C ASN A 195 21.85 -6.26 -24.86
N THR A 196 21.03 -5.30 -24.46
CA THR A 196 19.70 -5.58 -23.90
C THR A 196 18.73 -5.95 -25.02
N SER A 197 18.22 -7.17 -24.93
CA SER A 197 17.14 -7.68 -25.78
C SER A 197 16.19 -8.50 -24.89
N LEU A 198 15.45 -7.82 -24.01
CA LEU A 198 14.31 -8.46 -23.35
C LEU A 198 13.11 -8.57 -24.32
N PHE A 199 13.03 -7.67 -25.32
CA PHE A 199 11.94 -7.61 -26.30
C PHE A 199 12.35 -7.90 -27.75
N ASP A 200 13.61 -8.22 -28.02
CA ASP A 200 14.06 -8.64 -29.36
C ASP A 200 14.31 -10.16 -29.36
N GLY A 201 13.26 -10.92 -29.65
CA GLY A 201 13.35 -12.36 -29.93
C GLY A 201 13.93 -12.61 -31.31
N SER A 202 15.23 -12.39 -31.54
CA SER A 202 15.91 -13.07 -32.65
C SER A 202 17.42 -13.21 -32.41
N ASN A 203 17.88 -14.45 -32.33
CA ASN A 203 19.27 -14.81 -32.56
C ASN A 203 19.35 -15.54 -33.91
N ASP A 204 19.66 -14.83 -34.99
CA ASP A 204 20.31 -15.45 -36.16
C ASP A 204 21.41 -14.54 -36.71
N PRO A 205 22.69 -14.93 -36.60
CA PRO A 205 23.82 -14.16 -37.11
C PRO A 205 24.02 -14.46 -38.60
N ASN A 206 23.07 -14.13 -39.48
CA ASN A 206 23.32 -13.92 -40.91
C ASN A 206 22.11 -13.33 -41.67
N LYS A 207 22.28 -12.07 -42.08
CA LYS A 207 21.82 -11.49 -43.35
C LYS A 207 20.32 -11.19 -43.54
N LYS A 208 20.09 -9.87 -43.60
CA LYS A 208 19.72 -9.04 -44.77
C LYS A 208 18.29 -8.50 -44.78
N ASP A 209 18.24 -7.16 -44.75
CA ASP A 209 17.24 -6.27 -45.33
C ASP A 209 15.94 -6.93 -45.80
N SER A 210 14.90 -6.81 -44.98
CA SER A 210 13.53 -6.80 -45.50
C SER A 210 12.70 -5.81 -44.71
N GLU A 211 12.29 -4.78 -45.42
CA GLU A 211 11.33 -3.76 -45.02
C GLU A 211 10.03 -4.39 -44.49
N SER A 212 9.42 -3.73 -43.49
CA SER A 212 7.98 -3.46 -43.41
C SER A 212 7.07 -4.39 -44.25
N ILE A 213 6.66 -5.52 -43.69
CA ILE A 213 5.43 -6.19 -44.13
C ILE A 213 4.67 -6.67 -42.91
N LEU A 214 3.67 -5.89 -42.49
CA LEU A 214 2.39 -6.39 -41.99
C LEU A 214 1.35 -5.31 -42.31
N THR A 215 1.04 -5.21 -43.60
CA THR A 215 -0.10 -4.48 -44.11
C THR A 215 -1.35 -5.34 -43.99
N LYS A 216 -2.45 -4.70 -43.57
CA LYS A 216 -3.85 -5.09 -43.78
C LYS A 216 -4.02 -6.02 -44.98
N THR A 217 -4.43 -7.27 -44.73
CA THR A 217 -5.12 -8.08 -45.73
C THR A 217 -6.15 -9.00 -45.06
N ILE A 218 -7.43 -8.67 -45.30
CA ILE A 218 -8.60 -9.51 -45.01
C ILE A 218 -8.67 -10.58 -46.13
N PRO A 219 -8.85 -11.87 -45.84
CA PRO A 219 -9.29 -12.83 -46.84
C PRO A 219 -10.81 -12.73 -47.03
N GLU A 220 -11.23 -12.37 -48.25
CA GLU A 220 -12.62 -12.46 -48.72
C GLU A 220 -13.03 -13.96 -48.83
N ASN A 221 -14.24 -14.30 -48.38
CA ASN A 221 -14.97 -15.59 -48.50
C ASN A 221 -14.82 -16.66 -47.39
N SER A 222 -15.13 -16.32 -46.13
CA SER A 222 -15.72 -17.30 -45.20
C SER A 222 -17.12 -16.83 -44.78
N ASP A 223 -18.13 -17.71 -44.86
CA ASP A 223 -19.46 -17.41 -44.33
C ASP A 223 -19.33 -17.24 -42.81
N THR A 224 -19.60 -16.04 -42.27
CA THR A 224 -19.50 -15.75 -40.84
C THR A 224 -20.87 -15.65 -40.16
N THR A 225 -20.92 -16.03 -38.89
CA THR A 225 -22.07 -15.90 -37.99
C THR A 225 -21.71 -14.93 -36.86
N ILE A 226 -22.67 -14.15 -36.39
CA ILE A 226 -22.49 -13.23 -35.27
C ILE A 226 -22.79 -13.96 -33.95
N TYR A 227 -21.84 -13.94 -33.03
CA TYR A 227 -22.09 -14.20 -31.61
C TYR A 227 -22.53 -12.90 -30.94
N THR A 228 -23.52 -12.98 -30.06
CA THR A 228 -23.92 -11.88 -29.19
C THR A 228 -24.23 -12.45 -27.82
N ASP A 229 -23.56 -11.95 -26.80
CA ASP A 229 -23.85 -12.28 -25.43
C ASP A 229 -25.06 -11.46 -24.95
N PRO A 230 -26.17 -12.12 -24.55
CA PRO A 230 -27.36 -11.42 -24.11
C PRO A 230 -27.20 -10.70 -22.76
N LYS A 231 -26.17 -11.01 -21.96
CA LYS A 231 -25.92 -10.37 -20.67
C LYS A 231 -25.09 -9.09 -20.81
N THR A 232 -23.97 -9.20 -21.52
CA THR A 232 -22.97 -8.13 -21.62
C THR A 232 -23.14 -7.27 -22.87
N GLY A 233 -23.89 -7.73 -23.88
CA GLY A 233 -24.00 -7.04 -25.16
C GLY A 233 -22.74 -7.17 -26.04
N LEU A 234 -21.70 -7.88 -25.58
CA LEU A 234 -20.52 -8.26 -26.36
C LEU A 234 -20.96 -8.98 -27.64
N SER A 235 -20.41 -8.56 -28.79
CA SER A 235 -20.65 -9.25 -30.05
C SER A 235 -19.40 -9.35 -30.92
N PHE A 236 -19.29 -10.43 -31.72
CA PHE A 236 -18.21 -10.64 -32.67
C PHE A 236 -18.61 -11.63 -33.77
N ASN A 237 -17.89 -11.64 -34.88
CA ASN A 237 -18.08 -12.58 -35.99
C ASN A 237 -17.19 -13.83 -35.81
N TYR A 238 -17.72 -15.01 -36.08
CA TYR A 238 -16.97 -16.27 -36.13
C TYR A 238 -17.39 -17.12 -37.34
N PRO A 239 -16.60 -18.11 -37.79
CA PRO A 239 -16.95 -18.91 -38.96
C PRO A 239 -18.23 -19.75 -38.76
N SER A 240 -19.16 -19.70 -39.73
CA SER A 240 -20.48 -20.34 -39.61
C SER A 240 -20.44 -21.87 -39.58
N ASN A 241 -19.32 -22.46 -39.98
CA ASN A 241 -19.09 -23.91 -39.92
C ASN A 241 -18.58 -24.38 -38.55
N TRP A 242 -18.38 -23.48 -37.58
CA TRP A 242 -18.02 -23.83 -36.20
C TRP A 242 -19.26 -24.12 -35.37
N ASN A 243 -19.17 -25.13 -34.52
CA ASN A 243 -20.27 -25.54 -33.65
C ASN A 243 -20.21 -24.78 -32.33
N LYS A 244 -21.28 -24.07 -31.98
CA LYS A 244 -21.41 -23.38 -30.70
C LYS A 244 -21.98 -24.30 -29.62
N VAL A 245 -21.31 -24.37 -28.48
CA VAL A 245 -21.77 -25.03 -27.25
C VAL A 245 -21.81 -23.99 -26.14
N GLN A 246 -22.97 -23.82 -25.52
CA GLN A 246 -23.14 -22.89 -24.39
C GLN A 246 -23.03 -23.67 -23.08
N HIS A 247 -22.10 -23.26 -22.22
CA HIS A 247 -21.96 -23.78 -20.87
C HIS A 247 -22.54 -22.76 -19.85
N LYS A 248 -22.54 -23.13 -18.56
CA LYS A 248 -23.15 -22.28 -17.51
C LYS A 248 -22.42 -20.94 -17.33
N HIS A 249 -21.10 -20.93 -17.55
CA HIS A 249 -20.21 -19.79 -17.25
C HIS A 249 -19.40 -19.31 -18.46
N ASP A 250 -19.36 -20.09 -19.55
CA ASP A 250 -18.60 -19.77 -20.76
C ASP A 250 -19.35 -20.24 -22.02
N THR A 251 -18.82 -19.84 -23.16
CA THR A 251 -19.24 -20.31 -24.48
C THR A 251 -18.05 -20.91 -25.21
N GLU A 252 -18.23 -22.09 -25.80
CA GLU A 252 -17.20 -22.78 -26.57
C GLU A 252 -17.61 -22.85 -28.04
N LEU A 253 -16.72 -22.43 -28.94
CA LEU A 253 -16.88 -22.51 -30.40
C LEU A 253 -15.88 -23.52 -30.96
N ARG A 254 -16.38 -24.64 -31.48
CA ARG A 254 -15.55 -25.75 -31.95
C ARG A 254 -15.37 -25.72 -33.46
N GLY A 255 -14.12 -25.60 -33.90
CA GLY A 255 -13.73 -25.53 -35.30
C GLY A 255 -12.77 -26.65 -35.73
N PRO A 256 -12.53 -26.80 -37.05
CA PRO A 256 -11.56 -27.77 -37.56
C PRO A 256 -10.09 -27.42 -37.21
N MET A 257 -9.82 -26.20 -36.73
CA MET A 257 -8.48 -25.70 -36.36
C MET A 257 -8.21 -25.76 -34.86
N GLY A 258 -9.23 -26.06 -34.06
CA GLY A 258 -9.20 -25.98 -32.61
C GLY A 258 -10.49 -25.40 -32.04
N ASP A 259 -10.50 -25.21 -30.73
CA ASP A 259 -11.64 -24.70 -29.98
C ASP A 259 -11.34 -23.28 -29.48
N LEU A 260 -12.36 -22.41 -29.49
CA LEU A 260 -12.31 -21.07 -28.90
C LEU A 260 -13.29 -20.99 -27.74
N MET A 261 -12.79 -20.80 -26.53
CA MET A 261 -13.59 -20.51 -25.35
C MET A 261 -13.72 -19.00 -25.17
N ILE A 262 -14.90 -18.55 -24.75
CA ILE A 262 -15.18 -17.17 -24.38
C ILE A 262 -15.83 -17.15 -23.00
N ALA A 263 -15.25 -16.39 -22.08
CA ALA A 263 -15.80 -16.12 -20.77
C ALA A 263 -15.84 -14.61 -20.51
N THR A 264 -16.81 -14.18 -19.72
CA THR A 264 -16.89 -12.81 -19.20
C THR A 264 -16.94 -12.88 -17.68
N THR A 265 -16.18 -12.04 -17.01
CA THR A 265 -16.15 -11.93 -15.55
C THR A 265 -16.66 -10.56 -15.12
N ASP A 266 -17.21 -10.49 -13.92
CA ASP A 266 -17.66 -9.22 -13.32
C ASP A 266 -16.48 -8.42 -12.71
N ILE A 267 -15.24 -8.84 -12.96
CA ILE A 267 -14.02 -8.18 -12.47
C ILE A 267 -13.87 -6.83 -13.16
N PRO A 268 -13.71 -5.73 -12.42
CA PRO A 268 -13.64 -4.39 -13.02
C PRO A 268 -12.34 -4.20 -13.80
N ILE A 269 -12.38 -3.39 -14.87
CA ILE A 269 -11.23 -3.10 -15.74
C ILE A 269 -10.00 -2.56 -14.98
N ARG A 270 -10.16 -1.90 -13.83
CA ARG A 270 -9.01 -1.43 -13.05
C ARG A 270 -8.20 -2.57 -12.40
N GLU A 271 -8.82 -3.73 -12.22
CA GLU A 271 -8.15 -4.95 -11.75
C GLU A 271 -7.57 -5.76 -12.91
N LEU A 272 -7.68 -5.27 -14.16
CA LEU A 272 -7.18 -5.93 -15.35
C LEU A 272 -5.71 -6.35 -15.21
N GLU A 273 -4.85 -5.47 -14.70
CA GLU A 273 -3.41 -5.78 -14.55
C GLU A 273 -3.14 -6.84 -13.47
N SER A 274 -3.86 -6.80 -12.35
CA SER A 274 -3.75 -7.85 -11.32
C SER A 274 -4.28 -9.18 -11.84
N PHE A 275 -5.44 -9.15 -12.50
CA PHE A 275 -6.06 -10.33 -13.08
C PHE A 275 -5.18 -10.97 -14.16
N ILE A 276 -4.55 -10.17 -15.02
CA ILE A 276 -3.57 -10.63 -16.02
C ILE A 276 -2.38 -11.30 -15.35
N GLN A 277 -1.88 -10.68 -14.29
CA GLN A 277 -0.76 -11.23 -13.55
C GLN A 277 -1.13 -12.58 -12.95
N ASP A 278 -2.29 -12.72 -12.33
CA ASP A 278 -2.69 -14.01 -11.75
C ASP A 278 -3.02 -15.05 -12.83
N PHE A 279 -3.79 -14.66 -13.86
CA PHE A 279 -4.30 -15.56 -14.90
C PHE A 279 -3.21 -16.15 -15.80
N PHE A 280 -2.12 -15.42 -16.05
CA PHE A 280 -1.00 -15.92 -16.85
C PHE A 280 0.12 -16.56 -16.02
N THR A 281 0.08 -16.46 -14.70
CA THR A 281 1.14 -16.99 -13.82
C THR A 281 0.81 -18.37 -13.26
N GLU A 282 -0.27 -19.03 -13.72
CA GLU A 282 -0.55 -20.44 -13.39
C GLU A 282 0.49 -21.38 -14.04
N PRO A 283 1.57 -21.78 -13.36
CA PRO A 283 2.75 -22.39 -13.98
C PRO A 283 2.53 -23.87 -14.30
N ASP A 284 1.45 -24.43 -13.74
CA ASP A 284 1.20 -25.84 -13.80
C ASP A 284 0.65 -26.23 -15.17
N GLU A 285 -0.32 -25.52 -15.74
CA GLU A 285 -0.99 -25.98 -16.97
C GLU A 285 -0.63 -25.23 -18.24
N TYR A 286 -0.22 -23.96 -18.14
CA TYR A 286 0.10 -23.09 -19.28
C TYR A 286 1.49 -22.47 -19.13
N LYS A 287 2.33 -22.67 -20.14
CA LYS A 287 3.66 -22.07 -20.22
C LYS A 287 3.67 -20.96 -21.26
N GLU A 288 3.63 -19.73 -20.78
CA GLU A 288 3.70 -18.52 -21.63
C GLU A 288 5.03 -18.46 -22.41
N GLU A 289 4.93 -18.16 -23.71
CA GLU A 289 6.04 -17.91 -24.62
C GLU A 289 6.16 -16.43 -24.99
N SER A 290 5.03 -15.75 -25.21
CA SER A 290 4.99 -14.33 -25.51
C SER A 290 3.72 -13.68 -24.97
N ARG A 291 3.80 -12.38 -24.69
CA ARG A 291 2.66 -11.54 -24.33
C ARG A 291 2.79 -10.19 -25.01
N ASP A 292 1.75 -9.78 -25.70
CA ASP A 292 1.69 -8.51 -26.43
C ASP A 292 0.41 -7.74 -26.05
N PRO A 293 0.45 -6.41 -25.90
CA PRO A 293 -0.74 -5.61 -25.73
C PRO A 293 -1.59 -5.57 -27.01
N LEU A 294 -2.91 -5.45 -26.85
CA LEU A 294 -3.82 -5.25 -27.98
C LEU A 294 -3.80 -3.78 -28.43
N ASN A 295 -3.81 -3.54 -29.75
CA ASN A 295 -3.63 -2.18 -30.30
C ASN A 295 -4.86 -1.27 -30.16
N GLU A 296 -6.08 -1.83 -30.18
CA GLU A 296 -7.34 -1.05 -30.24
C GLU A 296 -8.25 -1.28 -29.02
N LEU A 297 -7.93 -2.26 -28.17
CA LEU A 297 -8.73 -2.65 -27.01
C LEU A 297 -7.81 -2.70 -25.79
N SER A 298 -8.29 -2.27 -24.62
CA SER A 298 -7.53 -2.35 -23.37
C SER A 298 -7.38 -3.81 -22.97
N GLY A 299 -6.21 -4.41 -23.20
CA GLY A 299 -6.04 -5.84 -23.04
C GLY A 299 -4.73 -6.39 -23.62
N TYR A 300 -4.55 -7.69 -23.48
CA TYR A 300 -3.33 -8.40 -23.87
C TYR A 300 -3.66 -9.72 -24.54
N ILE A 301 -2.78 -10.15 -25.43
CA ILE A 301 -2.74 -11.51 -25.96
C ILE A 301 -1.48 -12.20 -25.47
N SER A 302 -1.65 -13.37 -24.86
CA SER A 302 -0.59 -14.27 -24.45
C SER A 302 -0.61 -15.51 -25.35
N ILE A 303 0.55 -15.97 -25.78
CA ILE A 303 0.72 -17.21 -26.55
C ILE A 303 1.62 -18.13 -25.75
N GLY A 304 1.24 -19.41 -25.65
CA GLY A 304 1.99 -20.39 -24.89
C GLY A 304 1.59 -21.82 -25.23
N ASN A 305 2.19 -22.77 -24.51
CA ASN A 305 1.89 -24.19 -24.66
C ASN A 305 1.29 -24.77 -23.38
N LEU A 306 0.38 -25.71 -23.55
CA LEU A 306 -0.17 -26.52 -22.48
C LEU A 306 0.70 -27.74 -22.19
N ARG A 307 0.47 -28.40 -21.05
CA ARG A 307 1.20 -29.61 -20.62
C ARG A 307 1.21 -30.75 -21.66
N ASP A 308 0.16 -30.86 -22.46
CA ASP A 308 0.00 -31.91 -23.48
C ASP A 308 0.60 -31.54 -24.84
N GLU A 309 1.41 -30.48 -24.89
CA GLU A 309 2.00 -29.90 -26.11
C GLU A 309 0.99 -29.23 -27.05
N SER A 310 -0.28 -29.07 -26.63
CA SER A 310 -1.23 -28.21 -27.33
C SER A 310 -0.79 -26.75 -27.24
N GLN A 311 -1.07 -25.97 -28.28
CA GLN A 311 -0.77 -24.55 -28.30
C GLN A 311 -2.02 -23.75 -27.97
N GLN A 312 -1.86 -22.71 -27.15
CA GLN A 312 -2.97 -21.88 -26.72
C GLN A 312 -2.63 -20.39 -26.84
N ALA A 313 -3.59 -19.61 -27.36
CA ALA A 313 -3.58 -18.17 -27.28
C ALA A 313 -4.68 -17.72 -26.32
N ARG A 314 -4.31 -16.96 -25.31
CA ARG A 314 -5.21 -16.38 -24.31
C ARG A 314 -5.29 -14.88 -24.52
N VAL A 315 -6.48 -14.33 -24.69
CA VAL A 315 -6.70 -12.90 -24.88
C VAL A 315 -7.57 -12.39 -23.75
N ILE A 316 -7.12 -11.34 -23.08
CA ILE A 316 -7.86 -10.68 -22.01
C ILE A 316 -8.16 -9.27 -22.47
N ILE A 317 -9.42 -8.87 -22.39
CA ILE A 317 -9.90 -7.53 -22.77
C ILE A 317 -10.68 -6.96 -21.59
N GLY A 318 -10.26 -5.82 -21.09
CA GLY A 318 -11.00 -5.06 -20.09
C GLY A 318 -11.97 -4.08 -20.74
N ASN A 319 -13.15 -3.94 -20.17
CA ASN A 319 -14.15 -2.97 -20.58
C ASN A 319 -14.94 -2.46 -19.37
N GLU A 320 -15.21 -1.15 -19.33
CA GLU A 320 -15.85 -0.50 -18.19
C GLU A 320 -17.28 -1.00 -17.89
N GLN A 321 -18.03 -1.48 -18.90
CA GLN A 321 -19.40 -1.96 -18.71
C GLN A 321 -19.51 -3.48 -18.58
N THR A 322 -18.57 -4.21 -19.17
CA THR A 322 -18.64 -5.67 -19.32
C THR A 322 -17.61 -6.43 -18.50
N GLY A 323 -16.76 -5.72 -17.74
CA GLY A 323 -15.73 -6.31 -16.91
C GLY A 323 -14.57 -6.85 -17.73
N ILE A 324 -14.05 -8.02 -17.36
CA ILE A 324 -12.98 -8.69 -18.09
C ILE A 324 -13.56 -9.76 -19.00
N ILE A 325 -13.19 -9.71 -20.27
CA ILE A 325 -13.55 -10.67 -21.30
C ILE A 325 -12.31 -11.50 -21.63
N ILE A 326 -12.48 -12.81 -21.64
CA ILE A 326 -11.41 -13.78 -21.87
C ILE A 326 -11.74 -14.56 -23.14
N PHE A 327 -10.78 -14.65 -24.06
CA PHE A 327 -10.81 -15.58 -25.18
C PHE A 327 -9.66 -16.57 -25.05
N GLU A 328 -9.93 -17.86 -25.16
CA GLU A 328 -8.88 -18.88 -25.20
C GLU A 328 -9.02 -19.72 -26.47
N ALA A 329 -8.08 -19.55 -27.40
CA ALA A 329 -8.00 -20.35 -28.62
C ALA A 329 -6.99 -21.48 -28.40
N THR A 330 -7.45 -22.72 -28.43
CA THR A 330 -6.60 -23.90 -28.18
C THR A 330 -6.55 -24.78 -29.43
N SER A 331 -5.35 -25.09 -29.90
CA SER A 331 -5.09 -26.08 -30.96
C SER A 331 -4.34 -27.27 -30.38
N GLY A 332 -4.80 -28.49 -30.69
CA GLY A 332 -4.08 -29.70 -30.28
C GLY A 332 -2.66 -29.78 -30.88
N PRO A 333 -1.83 -30.73 -30.43
CA PRO A 333 -0.40 -30.80 -30.77
C PRO A 333 -0.10 -31.01 -32.26
N GLU A 334 -1.05 -31.58 -33.00
CA GLU A 334 -0.97 -31.78 -34.46
C GLU A 334 -1.74 -30.71 -35.26
N GLY A 335 -2.27 -29.68 -34.58
CA GLY A 335 -3.08 -28.61 -35.17
C GLY A 335 -2.27 -27.51 -35.85
N ASP A 336 -2.89 -26.83 -36.83
CA ASP A 336 -2.32 -25.63 -37.47
C ASP A 336 -2.63 -24.40 -36.61
N PHE A 337 -1.83 -24.21 -35.54
CA PHE A 337 -2.01 -23.11 -34.59
C PHE A 337 -1.86 -21.73 -35.25
N GLU A 338 -0.99 -21.59 -36.26
CA GLU A 338 -0.83 -20.37 -37.04
C GLU A 338 -2.11 -20.00 -37.82
N ALA A 339 -2.79 -20.98 -38.41
CA ALA A 339 -4.10 -20.77 -39.02
C ALA A 339 -5.16 -20.42 -37.96
N HIS A 340 -5.11 -21.04 -36.78
CA HIS A 340 -6.03 -20.74 -35.69
C HIS A 340 -5.82 -19.32 -35.12
N LEU A 341 -4.57 -18.88 -34.95
CA LEU A 341 -4.21 -17.53 -34.50
C LEU A 341 -4.68 -16.46 -35.49
N LYS A 342 -4.53 -16.70 -36.80
CA LYS A 342 -5.11 -15.82 -37.83
C LYS A 342 -6.63 -15.75 -37.74
N GLN A 343 -7.28 -16.86 -37.44
CA GLN A 343 -8.73 -16.88 -37.25
C GLN A 343 -9.16 -16.16 -35.97
N LEU A 344 -8.41 -16.31 -34.87
CA LEU A 344 -8.62 -15.55 -33.63
C LEU A 344 -8.47 -14.04 -33.88
N GLN A 345 -7.43 -13.61 -34.60
CA GLN A 345 -7.25 -12.20 -34.97
C GLN A 345 -8.44 -11.66 -35.78
N ASN A 346 -8.98 -12.45 -36.72
CA ASN A 346 -10.18 -12.05 -37.46
C ASN A 346 -11.40 -11.89 -36.54
N ILE A 347 -11.52 -12.73 -35.51
CA ILE A 347 -12.58 -12.64 -34.50
C ILE A 347 -12.39 -11.37 -33.66
N LEU A 348 -11.19 -11.14 -33.12
CA LEU A 348 -10.83 -9.96 -32.33
C LEU A 348 -11.08 -8.65 -33.09
N ASN A 349 -10.74 -8.59 -34.37
CA ASN A 349 -10.98 -7.43 -35.25
C ASN A 349 -12.48 -7.13 -35.48
N SER A 350 -13.36 -8.04 -35.06
CA SER A 350 -14.81 -7.87 -35.16
C SER A 350 -15.51 -7.73 -33.80
N VAL A 351 -14.75 -7.73 -32.71
CA VAL A 351 -15.27 -7.52 -31.37
C VAL A 351 -15.88 -6.12 -31.28
N ASN A 352 -17.12 -6.07 -30.83
CA ASN A 352 -17.87 -4.85 -30.58
C ASN A 352 -18.37 -4.87 -29.14
N LEU A 353 -17.97 -3.86 -28.38
CA LEU A 353 -18.28 -3.68 -26.97
C LEU A 353 -19.32 -2.55 -26.81
N PRO A 354 -20.21 -2.61 -25.82
CA PRO A 354 -21.13 -1.51 -25.57
C PRO A 354 -20.38 -0.25 -25.10
N GLU A 355 -20.71 0.91 -25.66
CA GLU A 355 -20.06 2.20 -25.35
C GLU A 355 -20.77 2.95 -24.19
N VAL A 356 -20.01 3.75 -23.46
CA VAL A 356 -20.50 4.68 -22.42
C VAL A 356 -21.02 5.96 -23.09
N ASP A 357 -22.34 6.18 -23.06
CA ASP A 357 -22.92 7.44 -23.53
C ASP A 357 -22.72 8.52 -22.46
N SER A 358 -21.63 9.29 -22.62
CA SER A 358 -21.10 10.28 -21.67
C SER A 358 -21.99 11.52 -21.41
N ASN A 359 -23.24 11.52 -21.87
CA ASN A 359 -24.16 12.67 -21.75
C ASN A 359 -25.21 12.56 -20.63
N GLU A 360 -25.32 11.45 -19.89
CA GLU A 360 -26.35 11.30 -18.83
C GLU A 360 -25.91 11.77 -17.43
N TYR A 361 -24.61 11.96 -17.17
CA TYR A 361 -24.08 12.26 -15.83
C TYR A 361 -24.40 13.68 -15.28
N GLN A 362 -24.99 14.58 -16.07
CA GLN A 362 -25.44 15.89 -15.58
C GLN A 362 -26.94 15.98 -15.27
N SER A 363 -27.69 14.88 -15.33
CA SER A 363 -29.15 14.93 -15.12
C SER A 363 -29.73 13.89 -14.17
N GLN A 364 -29.00 13.49 -13.12
CA GLN A 364 -29.62 12.81 -11.98
C GLN A 364 -29.13 13.38 -10.64
N LYS A 365 -29.55 14.60 -10.32
CA LYS A 365 -29.96 14.91 -8.94
C LYS A 365 -31.26 14.14 -8.68
N GLN A 366 -31.16 12.83 -8.51
CA GLN A 366 -32.27 12.06 -7.97
C GLN A 366 -32.20 12.20 -6.46
N GLU A 367 -33.30 12.63 -5.85
CA GLU A 367 -33.43 12.68 -4.38
C GLU A 367 -33.01 11.32 -3.81
N TYR A 368 -31.92 11.35 -3.03
CA TYR A 368 -31.47 10.25 -2.23
C TYR A 368 -32.63 9.78 -1.34
N SER A 369 -33.12 8.58 -1.61
CA SER A 369 -33.98 7.85 -0.68
C SER A 369 -33.33 6.49 -0.50
N PRO A 370 -32.71 6.22 0.66
CA PRO A 370 -32.15 4.91 0.90
C PRO A 370 -33.30 3.92 0.83
N THR A 371 -33.19 2.93 -0.06
CA THR A 371 -34.10 1.80 -0.03
C THR A 371 -33.92 1.17 1.35
N PRO A 372 -34.94 1.13 2.22
CA PRO A 372 -34.80 0.50 3.52
C PRO A 372 -34.62 -1.00 3.23
N ILE A 373 -33.41 -1.51 3.40
CA ILE A 373 -33.20 -2.95 3.36
C ILE A 373 -33.75 -3.48 4.67
N THR A 374 -35.05 -3.76 4.67
CA THR A 374 -35.75 -4.36 5.79
C THR A 374 -35.33 -5.82 5.87
N ASN A 375 -34.73 -6.20 7.00
CA ASN A 375 -34.54 -7.57 7.48
C ASN A 375 -33.15 -8.18 7.24
N TYR A 376 -32.10 -7.57 7.80
CA TYR A 376 -30.95 -8.33 8.28
C TYR A 376 -31.31 -8.89 9.67
N GLY A 377 -30.76 -10.06 10.04
CA GLY A 377 -31.11 -10.82 11.26
C GLY A 377 -30.89 -10.05 12.59
N PRO A 378 -30.90 -10.73 13.74
CA PRO A 378 -30.60 -10.05 15.00
C PRO A 378 -29.22 -9.40 14.90
N SER A 379 -29.17 -8.09 15.12
CA SER A 379 -27.90 -7.37 15.19
C SER A 379 -27.24 -7.73 16.53
N ALA A 380 -26.17 -8.51 16.51
CA ALA A 380 -25.45 -8.96 17.71
C ALA A 380 -23.95 -8.67 17.63
N ILE A 381 -23.32 -8.35 18.76
CA ILE A 381 -21.85 -8.25 18.83
C ILE A 381 -21.36 -9.49 19.57
N GLU A 382 -20.76 -10.41 18.83
CA GLU A 382 -20.13 -11.61 19.37
C GLU A 382 -18.62 -11.40 19.51
N ILE A 383 -18.05 -11.90 20.60
CA ILE A 383 -16.63 -11.75 20.91
C ILE A 383 -16.04 -13.12 21.20
N VAL A 384 -15.16 -13.58 20.32
CA VAL A 384 -14.33 -14.77 20.47
C VAL A 384 -12.93 -14.32 20.87
N ASN A 385 -12.62 -14.46 22.15
CA ASN A 385 -11.34 -14.02 22.71
C ASN A 385 -10.63 -15.18 23.38
N ILE A 386 -9.43 -15.51 22.90
CA ILE A 386 -8.55 -16.53 23.51
C ILE A 386 -7.35 -15.92 24.23
N SER A 387 -7.28 -14.59 24.33
CA SER A 387 -6.25 -13.92 25.13
C SER A 387 -6.53 -14.05 26.63
N GLU A 388 -5.56 -13.65 27.45
CA GLU A 388 -5.67 -13.66 28.90
C GLU A 388 -6.58 -12.53 29.45
N PHE A 389 -7.04 -11.62 28.59
CA PHE A 389 -7.90 -10.50 28.98
C PHE A 389 -9.36 -10.93 29.21
N SER A 390 -10.06 -10.23 30.09
CA SER A 390 -11.45 -10.54 30.42
C SER A 390 -12.40 -10.25 29.26
N THR A 391 -13.01 -11.30 28.70
CA THR A 391 -14.07 -11.18 27.69
C THR A 391 -15.29 -10.43 28.22
N ASP A 392 -15.60 -10.53 29.52
CA ASP A 392 -16.73 -9.80 30.12
C ASP A 392 -16.49 -8.28 30.09
N LEU A 393 -15.25 -7.83 30.33
CA LEU A 393 -14.90 -6.41 30.21
C LEU A 393 -14.96 -5.94 28.75
N MET A 394 -14.50 -6.74 27.79
CA MET A 394 -14.64 -6.42 26.37
C MET A 394 -16.11 -6.31 25.95
N LYS A 395 -17.00 -7.17 26.49
CA LYS A 395 -18.45 -7.08 26.28
C LYS A 395 -19.05 -5.80 26.87
N GLU A 396 -18.57 -5.35 28.04
CA GLU A 396 -18.97 -4.06 28.61
C GLU A 396 -18.55 -2.89 27.71
N TRP A 397 -17.32 -2.92 27.17
CA TRP A 397 -16.84 -1.90 26.24
C TRP A 397 -17.67 -1.88 24.95
N ALA A 398 -17.93 -3.07 24.37
CA ALA A 398 -18.74 -3.19 23.18
C ALA A 398 -20.18 -2.69 23.39
N SER A 399 -20.80 -3.06 24.51
CA SER A 399 -22.15 -2.61 24.86
C SER A 399 -22.22 -1.09 25.06
N TYR A 400 -21.18 -0.51 25.66
CA TYR A 400 -21.11 0.95 25.85
C TYR A 400 -20.94 1.68 24.52
N SER A 401 -20.08 1.17 23.63
CA SER A 401 -19.90 1.72 22.27
C SER A 401 -21.17 1.59 21.43
N GLU A 402 -21.83 0.43 21.46
CA GLU A 402 -23.09 0.19 20.76
C GLU A 402 -24.19 1.15 21.23
N ALA A 403 -24.32 1.38 22.54
CA ALA A 403 -25.36 2.24 23.10
C ALA A 403 -25.26 3.72 22.67
N LYS A 404 -24.11 4.15 22.13
CA LYS A 404 -23.94 5.49 21.57
C LYS A 404 -24.45 5.62 20.15
N MET A 405 -24.55 4.52 19.41
CA MET A 405 -24.87 4.57 17.99
C MET A 405 -26.31 5.04 17.78
N ALA A 406 -26.48 6.06 16.93
CA ALA A 406 -27.80 6.56 16.52
C ALA A 406 -28.64 5.47 15.87
N ASN A 407 -27.97 4.54 15.18
CA ASN A 407 -28.55 3.32 14.65
C ASN A 407 -27.47 2.23 14.62
N ARG A 408 -27.85 0.97 14.85
CA ARG A 408 -26.97 -0.18 14.74
C ARG A 408 -27.64 -1.25 13.88
N ARG A 409 -26.94 -1.69 12.83
CA ARG A 409 -27.49 -2.60 11.81
C ARG A 409 -26.67 -3.85 11.57
N ALA A 410 -25.35 -3.73 11.56
CA ALA A 410 -24.46 -4.83 11.22
C ALA A 410 -24.44 -5.88 12.33
N ASP A 411 -24.52 -7.17 12.01
CA ASP A 411 -24.08 -8.26 12.87
C ASP A 411 -22.55 -8.33 12.89
N ILE A 412 -21.94 -8.43 14.06
CA ILE A 412 -20.49 -8.23 14.24
C ILE A 412 -19.90 -9.42 14.99
N LEU A 413 -18.91 -10.09 14.38
CA LEU A 413 -18.04 -11.04 15.06
C LEU A 413 -16.66 -10.39 15.26
N MET A 414 -16.23 -10.30 16.51
CA MET A 414 -14.86 -9.90 16.86
C MET A 414 -14.06 -11.11 17.31
N VAL A 415 -12.89 -11.32 16.71
CA VAL A 415 -12.00 -12.46 17.00
C VAL A 415 -10.64 -11.92 17.41
N LEU A 416 -10.22 -12.27 18.64
CA LEU A 416 -9.03 -11.73 19.27
C LEU A 416 -8.12 -12.86 19.75
N TRP A 417 -6.83 -12.79 19.39
CA TRP A 417 -5.82 -13.75 19.80
C TRP A 417 -4.51 -13.07 20.21
N PRO A 418 -3.74 -13.67 21.13
CA PRO A 418 -2.42 -13.14 21.47
C PRO A 418 -1.40 -13.41 20.35
N VAL A 419 -0.58 -12.40 20.04
CA VAL A 419 0.67 -12.58 19.28
C VAL A 419 1.89 -12.28 20.15
N GLY A 420 3.04 -12.84 19.76
CA GLY A 420 4.32 -12.69 20.47
C GLY A 420 5.12 -11.48 19.98
N GLU A 421 6.43 -11.51 20.21
CA GLU A 421 7.35 -10.44 19.80
C GLU A 421 7.37 -10.22 18.29
N PHE A 422 7.58 -8.98 17.87
CA PHE A 422 7.79 -8.59 16.47
C PHE A 422 8.97 -9.35 15.83
N ILE A 423 8.77 -9.79 14.58
CA ILE A 423 9.81 -10.45 13.77
C ILE A 423 10.24 -9.55 12.62
N LYS A 424 9.29 -9.08 11.81
CA LYS A 424 9.55 -8.22 10.64
C LYS A 424 8.27 -7.54 10.17
N GLU A 425 8.44 -6.48 9.39
CA GLU A 425 7.33 -5.87 8.64
C GLU A 425 6.82 -6.79 7.54
N GLY A 426 5.52 -6.68 7.24
CA GLY A 426 4.86 -7.38 6.15
C GLY A 426 4.86 -8.91 6.30
N GLY A 427 4.61 -9.57 5.17
CA GLY A 427 4.54 -11.04 5.09
C GLY A 427 3.14 -11.57 4.82
N PHE A 428 2.13 -10.70 4.71
CA PHE A 428 0.75 -11.06 4.42
C PHE A 428 0.26 -10.29 3.19
N SER A 429 -0.91 -10.67 2.66
CA SER A 429 -1.61 -9.89 1.62
C SER A 429 -1.99 -8.48 2.08
N HIS A 430 -2.07 -8.29 3.40
CA HIS A 430 -2.35 -7.04 4.06
C HIS A 430 -1.08 -6.48 4.72
N PRO A 431 -1.00 -5.16 4.99
CA PRO A 431 0.18 -4.51 5.54
C PRO A 431 0.39 -4.81 7.05
N PHE A 432 0.14 -6.04 7.48
CA PHE A 432 0.39 -6.53 8.83
C PHE A 432 1.86 -6.89 9.01
N ALA A 433 2.39 -6.66 10.20
CA ALA A 433 3.69 -7.18 10.60
C ALA A 433 3.60 -8.69 10.88
N THR A 434 4.73 -9.37 10.68
CA THR A 434 4.90 -10.74 11.14
C THR A 434 5.35 -10.73 12.60
N MET A 435 4.54 -11.32 13.47
CA MET A 435 4.81 -11.52 14.88
C MET A 435 5.10 -12.99 15.18
N LYS A 436 5.71 -13.26 16.33
CA LYS A 436 5.89 -14.64 16.79
C LYS A 436 4.54 -15.28 17.10
N VAL A 437 4.26 -16.44 16.50
CA VAL A 437 3.09 -17.25 16.84
C VAL A 437 3.23 -17.78 18.27
N VAL A 438 2.26 -17.47 19.13
CA VAL A 438 2.20 -17.91 20.54
C VAL A 438 0.96 -18.73 20.87
N ILE A 439 0.01 -18.81 19.94
CA ILE A 439 -1.16 -19.71 20.00
C ILE A 439 -0.81 -21.08 19.41
N THR A 440 -1.49 -22.11 19.90
CA THR A 440 -1.32 -23.51 19.50
C THR A 440 -2.15 -23.83 18.26
N PRO A 441 -1.82 -24.92 17.52
CA PRO A 441 -2.66 -25.40 16.42
C PRO A 441 -4.12 -25.66 16.82
N ASP A 442 -4.35 -26.20 18.02
CA ASP A 442 -5.70 -26.45 18.52
C ASP A 442 -6.48 -25.13 18.78
N GLU A 443 -5.80 -24.08 19.23
CA GLU A 443 -6.39 -22.75 19.38
C GLU A 443 -6.68 -22.09 18.03
N ILE A 444 -5.81 -22.27 17.03
CA ILE A 444 -6.06 -21.82 15.65
C ILE A 444 -7.30 -22.52 15.10
N ASP A 445 -7.39 -23.85 15.24
CA ASP A 445 -8.54 -24.62 14.75
C ASP A 445 -9.84 -24.24 15.49
N TYR A 446 -9.76 -23.92 16.79
CA TYR A 446 -10.89 -23.38 17.53
C TYR A 446 -11.36 -22.03 16.96
N LEU A 447 -10.47 -21.06 16.78
CA LEU A 447 -10.83 -19.75 16.22
C LEU A 447 -11.42 -19.88 14.81
N MET A 448 -10.80 -20.71 13.96
CA MET A 448 -11.31 -20.97 12.61
C MET A 448 -12.71 -21.60 12.66
N ASN A 449 -12.96 -22.55 13.56
CA ASN A 449 -14.28 -23.14 13.72
C ASN A 449 -15.34 -22.11 14.14
N GLU A 450 -15.00 -21.17 15.04
CA GLU A 450 -15.93 -20.11 15.44
C GLU A 450 -16.22 -19.16 14.26
N ILE A 451 -15.20 -18.78 13.48
CA ILE A 451 -15.36 -17.96 12.27
C ILE A 451 -16.24 -18.68 11.24
N GLU A 452 -15.93 -19.93 10.91
CA GLU A 452 -16.69 -20.75 9.95
C GLU A 452 -18.14 -20.93 10.39
N THR A 453 -18.37 -21.16 11.70
CA THR A 453 -19.72 -21.28 12.27
C THR A 453 -20.50 -19.99 12.07
N TRP A 454 -19.92 -18.84 12.40
CA TRP A 454 -20.59 -17.56 12.22
C TRP A 454 -20.81 -17.21 10.74
N LEU A 455 -19.85 -17.51 9.86
CA LEU A 455 -19.98 -17.33 8.41
C LEU A 455 -21.08 -18.21 7.81
N SER A 456 -21.34 -19.39 8.38
CA SER A 456 -22.38 -20.30 7.89
C SER A 456 -23.81 -19.74 8.05
N ASP A 457 -23.99 -18.73 8.91
CA ASP A 457 -25.25 -18.00 9.06
C ASP A 457 -25.37 -16.81 8.08
N GLN A 458 -24.32 -16.52 7.32
CA GLN A 458 -24.27 -15.37 6.40
C GLN A 458 -24.58 -15.82 4.96
N SER A 459 -25.82 -15.62 4.49
CA SER A 459 -26.22 -16.14 3.18
C SER A 459 -25.37 -15.64 2.01
N CYS A 460 -24.87 -14.39 2.07
CA CYS A 460 -24.09 -13.83 0.98
C CYS A 460 -22.72 -14.50 0.78
N ILE A 461 -22.14 -15.11 1.83
CA ILE A 461 -20.87 -15.83 1.73
C ILE A 461 -21.10 -17.30 1.44
N VAL A 462 -22.15 -17.91 2.00
CA VAL A 462 -22.49 -19.32 1.76
C VAL A 462 -22.89 -19.58 0.32
N ASP A 463 -23.55 -18.60 -0.32
CA ASP A 463 -23.94 -18.68 -1.73
C ASP A 463 -22.76 -18.41 -2.70
N ASP A 464 -21.58 -18.03 -2.18
CA ASP A 464 -20.34 -17.80 -2.94
C ASP A 464 -19.18 -18.66 -2.39
N PRO A 465 -19.09 -19.94 -2.81
CA PRO A 465 -18.10 -20.87 -2.28
C PRO A 465 -16.65 -20.45 -2.55
N VAL A 466 -16.37 -19.75 -3.66
CA VAL A 466 -15.01 -19.32 -4.01
C VAL A 466 -14.54 -18.29 -3.01
N ARG A 467 -15.33 -17.22 -2.83
CA ARG A 467 -15.05 -16.19 -1.84
C ARG A 467 -14.96 -16.77 -0.43
N TYR A 468 -15.86 -17.71 -0.07
CA TYR A 468 -15.78 -18.40 1.23
C TYR A 468 -14.41 -19.06 1.45
N TYR A 469 -13.90 -19.82 0.47
CA TYR A 469 -12.61 -20.50 0.62
C TYR A 469 -11.44 -19.52 0.69
N GLU A 470 -11.42 -18.48 -0.15
CA GLU A 470 -10.37 -17.46 -0.14
C GLU A 470 -10.27 -16.74 1.22
N GLU A 471 -11.42 -16.33 1.77
CA GLU A 471 -11.50 -15.66 3.07
C GLU A 471 -11.01 -16.59 4.20
N ILE A 472 -11.47 -17.85 4.21
CA ILE A 472 -11.05 -18.85 5.22
C ILE A 472 -9.55 -19.17 5.16
N GLU A 473 -8.99 -19.34 3.95
CA GLU A 473 -7.56 -19.55 3.77
C GLU A 473 -6.76 -18.35 4.26
N MET A 474 -7.20 -17.13 3.93
CA MET A 474 -6.58 -15.89 4.37
C MET A 474 -6.60 -15.75 5.90
N TYR A 475 -7.72 -16.01 6.56
CA TYR A 475 -7.82 -15.90 8.02
C TYR A 475 -6.94 -16.94 8.72
N ARG A 476 -6.94 -18.18 8.22
CA ARG A 476 -6.07 -19.23 8.74
C ARG A 476 -4.60 -18.89 8.58
N ASP A 477 -4.24 -18.29 7.46
CA ASP A 477 -2.88 -17.83 7.17
C ASP A 477 -2.40 -16.78 8.18
N TRP A 478 -3.25 -15.79 8.49
CA TRP A 478 -2.98 -14.75 9.50
C TRP A 478 -2.74 -15.35 10.89
N LEU A 479 -3.61 -16.26 11.32
CA LEU A 479 -3.48 -16.97 12.60
C LEU A 479 -2.21 -17.84 12.64
N SER A 480 -1.92 -18.55 11.56
CA SER A 480 -0.86 -19.56 11.50
C SER A 480 0.55 -18.96 11.37
N ARG A 481 0.66 -17.77 10.79
CA ARG A 481 1.96 -17.09 10.61
C ARG A 481 2.14 -15.87 11.52
N GLY A 482 1.15 -15.55 12.35
CA GLY A 482 1.26 -14.57 13.43
C GLY A 482 1.11 -13.13 12.95
N ALA A 483 0.08 -12.84 12.15
CA ALA A 483 -0.26 -11.46 11.81
C ALA A 483 -0.71 -10.67 13.04
N ASP A 484 -0.25 -9.44 13.20
CA ASP A 484 -0.84 -8.44 14.11
C ASP A 484 -2.07 -7.79 13.48
N ALA A 485 -3.01 -8.62 13.03
CA ALA A 485 -4.21 -8.14 12.34
C ALA A 485 -4.92 -7.04 13.15
N SER A 486 -5.33 -6.00 12.43
CA SER A 486 -5.98 -4.78 12.93
C SER A 486 -6.90 -4.36 11.79
N THR A 487 -8.00 -5.10 11.64
CA THR A 487 -8.85 -4.93 10.46
C THR A 487 -10.29 -5.35 10.69
N GLN A 488 -11.17 -4.62 10.02
CA GLN A 488 -12.56 -4.97 9.80
C GLN A 488 -12.74 -5.43 8.35
N ILE A 489 -13.30 -6.62 8.19
CA ILE A 489 -13.62 -7.23 6.90
C ILE A 489 -15.13 -7.25 6.73
N THR A 490 -15.60 -6.72 5.61
CA THR A 490 -17.03 -6.72 5.36
C THR A 490 -17.46 -7.94 4.57
N ILE A 491 -18.16 -8.84 5.26
CA ILE A 491 -18.63 -10.10 4.70
C ILE A 491 -19.88 -9.88 3.86
N CYS A 492 -20.93 -9.32 4.47
CA CYS A 492 -22.21 -9.01 3.83
C CYS A 492 -22.60 -7.55 4.11
N PRO A 493 -23.62 -6.98 3.44
CA PRO A 493 -24.02 -5.60 3.66
C PRO A 493 -24.26 -5.24 5.14
N ALA A 494 -24.73 -6.20 5.94
CA ALA A 494 -24.91 -6.06 7.39
C ALA A 494 -24.17 -7.12 8.22
N SER A 495 -23.03 -7.63 7.75
CA SER A 495 -22.21 -8.58 8.52
C SER A 495 -20.76 -8.13 8.49
N ARG A 496 -20.13 -8.03 9.66
CA ARG A 496 -18.78 -7.49 9.83
C ARG A 496 -17.95 -8.48 10.65
N LEU A 497 -16.79 -8.84 10.13
CA LEU A 497 -15.80 -9.61 10.86
C LEU A 497 -14.67 -8.66 11.27
N ILE A 498 -14.24 -8.72 12.53
CA ILE A 498 -13.12 -7.94 13.04
C ILE A 498 -12.08 -8.91 13.57
N LEU A 499 -10.84 -8.81 13.06
CA LEU A 499 -9.74 -9.72 13.38
C LEU A 499 -8.63 -8.92 14.05
N MET A 500 -8.25 -9.34 15.26
CA MET A 500 -7.31 -8.61 16.11
C MET A 500 -6.21 -9.50 16.69
N GLY A 501 -4.98 -9.31 16.21
CA GLY A 501 -3.78 -9.89 16.82
C GLY A 501 -3.24 -8.99 17.92
N LEU A 502 -3.25 -9.44 19.18
CA LEU A 502 -2.91 -8.63 20.36
C LEU A 502 -1.43 -8.73 20.72
N PRO A 503 -0.61 -7.68 20.47
CA PRO A 503 0.82 -7.73 20.74
C PRO A 503 1.14 -7.70 22.24
N PRO A 504 2.36 -8.11 22.65
CA PRO A 504 2.71 -8.25 24.07
C PRO A 504 2.56 -6.98 24.91
N ASP A 505 2.84 -5.80 24.33
CA ASP A 505 2.79 -4.51 25.03
C ASP A 505 1.36 -4.07 25.39
N MET A 506 0.36 -4.47 24.60
CA MET A 506 -1.06 -4.28 24.89
C MET A 506 -1.59 -5.23 25.97
N ARG A 507 -0.88 -6.34 26.23
CA ARG A 507 -1.27 -7.37 27.20
C ARG A 507 -0.46 -7.33 28.50
N ASP A 508 0.63 -6.55 28.57
CA ASP A 508 1.48 -6.45 29.75
C ASP A 508 0.80 -5.66 30.88
N THR A 509 0.38 -6.37 31.93
CA THR A 509 -0.21 -5.77 33.13
C THR A 509 0.71 -4.82 33.89
N ASN A 510 2.02 -4.83 33.61
CA ASN A 510 2.99 -3.91 34.20
C ASN A 510 3.13 -2.60 33.40
N ASN A 511 2.57 -2.54 32.18
CA ASN A 511 2.55 -1.33 31.39
C ASN A 511 1.63 -0.29 32.06
N PRO A 512 2.09 0.94 32.37
CA PRO A 512 1.27 1.96 33.02
C PRO A 512 0.04 2.38 32.20
N THR A 513 0.01 2.05 30.90
CA THR A 513 -1.11 2.30 30.00
C THR A 513 -2.02 1.07 29.81
N TYR A 514 -1.78 -0.02 30.54
CA TYR A 514 -2.69 -1.16 30.58
C TYR A 514 -3.85 -0.92 31.56
N PRO A 515 -5.11 -1.25 31.22
CA PRO A 515 -5.57 -1.81 29.95
C PRO A 515 -6.03 -0.75 28.94
N ILE A 516 -5.72 0.53 29.16
CA ILE A 516 -6.18 1.66 28.35
C ILE A 516 -5.82 1.49 26.87
N ASN A 517 -4.59 1.10 26.53
CA ASN A 517 -4.20 0.91 25.13
C ASN A 517 -4.96 -0.25 24.46
N LEU A 518 -5.22 -1.33 25.19
CA LEU A 518 -6.03 -2.45 24.68
C LEU A 518 -7.48 -2.03 24.50
N GLN A 519 -8.03 -1.26 25.44
CA GLN A 519 -9.39 -0.74 25.36
C GLN A 519 -9.56 0.22 24.18
N ASP A 520 -8.58 1.10 23.96
CA ASP A 520 -8.50 2.02 22.84
C ASP A 520 -8.45 1.28 21.51
N PHE A 521 -7.54 0.32 21.37
CA PHE A 521 -7.43 -0.54 20.19
C PHE A 521 -8.72 -1.31 19.91
N PHE A 522 -9.30 -1.94 20.93
CA PHE A 522 -10.57 -2.68 20.81
C PHE A 522 -11.73 -1.81 20.33
N ILE A 523 -11.87 -0.62 20.91
CA ILE A 523 -12.98 0.28 20.57
C ILE A 523 -12.78 0.89 19.18
N HIS A 524 -11.55 1.20 18.80
CA HIS A 524 -11.20 1.67 17.45
C HIS A 524 -11.65 0.65 16.40
N GLU A 525 -11.20 -0.60 16.53
CA GLU A 525 -11.55 -1.67 15.58
C GLU A 525 -13.05 -1.98 15.58
N LEU A 526 -13.69 -1.99 16.76
CA LEU A 526 -15.14 -2.14 16.86
C LEU A 526 -15.88 -1.03 16.09
N TYR A 527 -15.38 0.20 16.13
CA TYR A 527 -16.04 1.33 15.49
C TYR A 527 -16.12 1.15 13.97
N HIS A 528 -15.13 0.53 13.33
CA HIS A 528 -15.24 0.16 11.92
C HIS A 528 -16.44 -0.76 11.63
N GLY A 529 -16.73 -1.69 12.53
CA GLY A 529 -17.95 -2.51 12.44
C GLY A 529 -19.26 -1.73 12.62
N LEU A 530 -19.21 -0.54 13.24
CA LEU A 530 -20.36 0.34 13.47
C LEU A 530 -20.56 1.37 12.35
N GLN A 531 -19.56 1.61 11.51
CA GLN A 531 -19.65 2.47 10.32
C GLN A 531 -20.54 1.81 9.25
N GLN A 532 -21.74 2.34 9.04
CA GLN A 532 -22.77 1.64 8.25
C GLN A 532 -22.57 1.73 6.74
N ASP A 533 -22.06 2.85 6.23
CA ASP A 533 -21.96 3.11 4.80
C ASP A 533 -20.73 2.49 4.11
N LEU A 534 -19.87 1.78 4.84
CA LEU A 534 -18.68 1.10 4.27
C LEU A 534 -19.02 0.07 3.18
N MET A 535 -20.26 -0.43 3.14
CA MET A 535 -20.76 -1.32 2.09
C MET A 535 -21.89 -0.76 1.26
N ASP A 536 -22.21 0.52 1.44
CA ASP A 536 -23.14 1.14 0.51
C ASP A 536 -22.47 1.12 -0.86
N GLU A 537 -23.07 0.39 -1.80
CA GLU A 537 -22.51 0.17 -3.13
C GLU A 537 -22.28 1.51 -3.84
N SER A 538 -23.14 2.50 -3.59
CA SER A 538 -22.99 3.85 -4.14
C SER A 538 -21.77 4.58 -3.55
N CYS A 539 -21.48 4.37 -2.26
CA CYS A 539 -20.26 4.90 -1.65
C CYS A 539 -19.02 4.23 -2.21
N ARG A 540 -19.05 2.91 -2.28
CA ARG A 540 -17.93 2.13 -2.77
C ARG A 540 -17.61 2.48 -4.22
N GLN A 541 -18.62 2.54 -5.09
CA GLN A 541 -18.44 2.95 -6.48
C GLN A 541 -17.87 4.37 -6.61
N LEU A 542 -18.32 5.30 -5.77
CA LEU A 542 -17.80 6.66 -5.78
C LEU A 542 -16.34 6.71 -5.31
N GLU A 543 -16.03 6.10 -4.17
CA GLU A 543 -14.67 5.96 -3.66
C GLU A 543 -13.73 5.34 -4.70
N GLU A 544 -14.19 4.25 -5.31
CA GLU A 544 -13.51 3.50 -6.34
C GLU A 544 -13.29 4.28 -7.65
N SER A 545 -14.11 5.30 -7.90
CA SER A 545 -13.96 6.20 -9.06
C SER A 545 -13.01 7.36 -8.80
N LEU A 546 -12.66 7.61 -7.53
CA LEU A 546 -11.82 8.73 -7.10
C LEU A 546 -10.37 8.25 -6.83
N GLY A 547 -9.38 9.09 -7.16
CA GLY A 547 -8.00 8.83 -6.76
C GLY A 547 -7.82 8.90 -5.24
N ARG A 548 -6.76 8.29 -4.69
CA ARG A 548 -6.48 8.25 -3.23
C ARG A 548 -6.52 9.62 -2.54
N GLU A 549 -6.05 10.67 -3.21
CA GLU A 549 -6.06 12.04 -2.69
C GLU A 549 -7.40 12.77 -2.88
N GLU A 550 -8.24 12.25 -3.77
CA GLU A 550 -9.56 12.78 -4.12
C GLU A 550 -10.68 12.20 -3.24
N THR A 551 -10.56 10.95 -2.82
CA THR A 551 -11.45 10.33 -1.84
C THR A 551 -11.17 10.86 -0.43
N ASN A 552 -12.24 11.03 0.36
CA ASN A 552 -12.13 11.34 1.79
C ASN A 552 -12.29 10.11 2.68
N THR A 553 -12.51 8.92 2.10
CA THR A 553 -12.64 7.65 2.84
C THR A 553 -11.52 7.47 3.85
N PRO A 554 -10.23 7.46 3.46
CA PRO A 554 -9.20 6.91 4.33
C PRO A 554 -9.08 7.70 5.65
N TRP A 555 -9.03 9.03 5.57
CA TRP A 555 -8.85 9.86 6.75
C TRP A 555 -10.13 10.06 7.55
N LEU A 556 -11.32 10.02 6.93
CA LEU A 556 -12.58 10.09 7.67
C LEU A 556 -12.90 8.79 8.38
N VAL A 557 -12.66 7.64 7.74
CA VAL A 557 -12.95 6.31 8.29
C VAL A 557 -12.02 6.01 9.48
N GLU A 558 -10.70 6.09 9.27
CA GLU A 558 -9.71 5.86 10.32
C GLU A 558 -9.76 6.95 11.39
N GLY A 559 -9.89 8.21 10.97
CA GLY A 559 -10.01 9.34 11.88
C GLY A 559 -11.25 9.29 12.75
N GLY A 560 -12.38 8.84 12.18
CA GLY A 560 -13.62 8.65 12.92
C GLY A 560 -13.48 7.57 13.99
N ALA A 561 -12.78 6.48 13.68
CA ALA A 561 -12.51 5.39 14.61
C ALA A 561 -11.61 5.83 15.77
N ASP A 562 -10.51 6.56 15.51
CA ASP A 562 -9.65 7.07 16.59
C ASP A 562 -10.37 8.14 17.43
N TYR A 563 -11.07 9.08 16.77
CA TYR A 563 -11.84 10.11 17.46
C TYR A 563 -12.87 9.49 18.42
N PHE A 564 -13.65 8.52 17.94
CA PHE A 564 -14.62 7.80 18.75
C PHE A 564 -13.95 7.06 19.90
N ALA A 565 -12.90 6.27 19.63
CA ALA A 565 -12.17 5.51 20.63
C ALA A 565 -11.63 6.39 21.76
N LYS A 566 -10.97 7.51 21.43
CA LYS A 566 -10.45 8.44 22.46
C LYS A 566 -11.54 8.97 23.37
N HIS A 567 -12.70 9.33 22.83
CA HIS A 567 -13.82 9.81 23.63
C HIS A 567 -14.40 8.73 24.52
N VAL A 568 -14.69 7.54 23.97
CA VAL A 568 -15.27 6.44 24.74
C VAL A 568 -14.34 5.97 25.86
N VAL A 569 -13.05 5.79 25.57
CA VAL A 569 -12.06 5.40 26.58
C VAL A 569 -11.94 6.46 27.67
N ALA A 570 -11.91 7.75 27.30
CA ALA A 570 -11.87 8.84 28.26
C ALA A 570 -13.11 8.87 29.16
N GLU A 571 -14.30 8.61 28.62
CA GLU A 571 -15.54 8.51 29.40
C GLU A 571 -15.56 7.30 30.34
N LEU A 572 -15.10 6.13 29.88
CA LEU A 572 -15.10 4.90 30.67
C LEU A 572 -14.06 4.94 31.81
N THR A 573 -12.93 5.61 31.59
CA THR A 573 -11.78 5.55 32.52
C THR A 573 -11.53 6.85 33.29
N GLY A 574 -11.93 8.00 32.73
CA GLY A 574 -11.54 9.32 33.23
C GLY A 574 -10.03 9.60 33.17
N ALA A 575 -9.26 8.81 32.41
CA ALA A 575 -7.80 8.81 32.50
C ALA A 575 -7.11 9.96 31.76
N PHE A 576 -7.77 10.55 30.76
CA PHE A 576 -7.22 11.63 29.95
C PHE A 576 -8.34 12.49 29.34
N ASP A 577 -7.97 13.70 28.89
CA ASP A 577 -8.82 14.52 28.04
C ASP A 577 -8.72 14.03 26.58
N PRO A 578 -9.85 13.70 25.92
CA PRO A 578 -9.83 13.06 24.61
C PRO A 578 -9.26 13.97 23.52
N ILE A 579 -9.64 15.26 23.51
CA ILE A 579 -9.14 16.23 22.52
C ILE A 579 -7.64 16.44 22.69
N ASN A 580 -7.17 16.63 23.91
CA ASN A 580 -5.74 16.77 24.19
C ASN A 580 -4.95 15.52 23.77
N ARG A 581 -5.54 14.33 23.87
CA ARG A 581 -4.92 13.09 23.41
C ARG A 581 -4.85 13.02 21.88
N ILE A 582 -5.94 13.34 21.19
CA ILE A 582 -6.00 13.41 19.72
C ILE A 582 -4.94 14.37 19.19
N LEU A 583 -4.88 15.58 19.74
CA LEU A 583 -3.94 16.61 19.29
C LEU A 583 -2.48 16.24 19.60
N ARG A 584 -2.21 15.63 20.77
CA ARG A 584 -0.88 15.10 21.08
C ARG A 584 -0.46 14.00 20.10
N ASN A 585 -1.36 13.07 19.78
CA ASN A 585 -1.09 11.99 18.86
C ASN A 585 -0.80 12.53 17.45
N ALA A 586 -1.56 13.53 16.99
CA ALA A 586 -1.31 14.20 15.72
C ALA A 586 0.03 14.93 15.68
N VAL A 587 0.43 15.64 16.74
CA VAL A 587 1.77 16.27 16.80
C VAL A 587 2.89 15.23 16.72
N ASN A 588 2.71 14.06 17.33
CA ASN A 588 3.69 12.98 17.25
C ASN A 588 3.74 12.41 15.83
N ALA A 589 2.58 12.11 15.23
CA ALA A 589 2.48 11.62 13.85
C ALA A 589 3.14 12.61 12.87
N SER A 590 2.88 13.92 13.01
CA SER A 590 3.45 14.93 12.13
C SER A 590 4.98 15.01 12.19
N ARG A 591 5.56 14.68 13.34
CA ARG A 591 7.02 14.67 13.56
C ARG A 591 7.68 13.39 13.08
N GLU A 592 6.98 12.26 13.18
CA GLU A 592 7.50 10.93 12.88
C GLU A 592 7.29 10.54 11.41
N GLU A 593 6.19 11.01 10.81
CA GLU A 593 5.65 10.47 9.54
C GLU A 593 5.40 11.55 8.47
N GLY A 594 5.40 12.83 8.85
CA GLY A 594 5.22 13.96 7.94
C GLY A 594 3.85 14.62 8.02
N THR A 595 3.58 15.61 7.17
CA THR A 595 2.38 16.46 7.28
C THR A 595 1.29 16.15 6.25
N ASN A 596 1.51 15.18 5.35
CA ASN A 596 0.47 14.72 4.44
C ASN A 596 -0.54 13.87 5.23
N ILE A 597 -1.83 14.20 5.14
CA ILE A 597 -2.89 13.48 5.86
C ILE A 597 -2.95 11.97 5.51
N TYR A 598 -2.47 11.57 4.33
CA TYR A 598 -2.46 10.18 3.88
C TYR A 598 -1.15 9.42 4.23
N GLN A 599 -0.20 10.07 4.90
CA GLN A 599 1.08 9.48 5.33
C GLN A 599 1.05 9.18 6.83
N GLY A 600 1.29 7.91 7.19
CA GLY A 600 1.52 7.44 8.57
C GLY A 600 0.39 7.72 9.56
N GLY A 601 -0.08 6.69 10.26
CA GLY A 601 -1.11 6.84 11.31
C GLY A 601 -2.33 7.66 10.86
N ILE A 602 -2.97 7.25 9.75
CA ILE A 602 -4.11 7.96 9.14
C ILE A 602 -5.26 8.15 10.14
N ASP A 603 -5.36 7.24 11.11
CA ASP A 603 -6.23 7.33 12.27
C ASP A 603 -5.99 8.61 13.08
N LYS A 604 -4.74 8.90 13.42
CA LYS A 604 -4.35 10.08 14.22
C LYS A 604 -4.47 11.38 13.42
N THR A 605 -4.02 11.37 12.16
CA THR A 605 -4.06 12.56 11.29
C THR A 605 -5.52 12.91 10.96
N GLY A 606 -6.33 11.89 10.65
CA GLY A 606 -7.75 12.01 10.39
C GLY A 606 -8.54 12.55 11.59
N ALA A 607 -8.31 12.01 12.79
CA ALA A 607 -9.00 12.47 14.00
C ALA A 607 -8.72 13.95 14.32
N ALA A 608 -7.48 14.42 14.11
CA ALA A 608 -7.16 15.83 14.27
C ALA A 608 -7.78 16.71 13.17
N ALA A 609 -7.79 16.26 11.92
CA ALA A 609 -8.48 16.97 10.83
C ALA A 609 -10.00 17.07 11.11
N MET A 610 -10.62 16.02 11.62
CA MET A 610 -12.02 16.04 12.06
C MET A 610 -12.24 17.02 13.21
N GLN A 611 -11.32 17.12 14.17
CA GLN A 611 -11.41 18.13 15.22
C GLN A 611 -11.34 19.55 14.64
N ILE A 612 -10.54 19.82 13.60
CA ILE A 612 -10.58 21.13 12.92
C ILE A 612 -11.99 21.39 12.37
N LEU A 613 -12.63 20.41 11.72
CA LEU A 613 -14.00 20.57 11.23
C LEU A 613 -15.00 20.88 12.36
N VAL A 614 -14.79 20.32 13.54
CA VAL A 614 -15.58 20.61 14.75
C VAL A 614 -15.35 22.05 15.23
N GLU A 615 -14.09 22.49 15.35
CA GLU A 615 -13.74 23.86 15.77
C GLU A 615 -14.25 24.93 14.77
N LEU A 616 -14.34 24.57 13.49
CA LEU A 616 -14.88 25.43 12.43
C LEU A 616 -16.43 25.40 12.35
N GLU A 617 -17.10 24.67 13.26
CA GLU A 617 -18.55 24.44 13.26
C GLU A 617 -19.06 23.88 11.92
N LYS A 618 -18.26 23.02 11.26
CA LYS A 618 -18.60 22.33 10.00
C LYS A 618 -18.94 20.86 10.17
N LEU A 619 -18.53 20.27 11.30
CA LEU A 619 -18.89 18.93 11.71
C LEU A 619 -19.41 19.00 13.15
N ASP A 620 -20.60 18.46 13.38
CA ASP A 620 -21.11 18.26 14.73
C ASP A 620 -20.38 17.04 15.32
N PRO A 621 -19.67 17.18 16.45
CA PRO A 621 -18.93 16.06 17.05
C PRO A 621 -19.86 14.88 17.40
N GLU A 622 -21.13 15.13 17.69
CA GLU A 622 -22.09 14.06 17.97
C GLU A 622 -22.29 13.14 16.75
N LYS A 623 -22.17 13.64 15.51
CA LYS A 623 -22.25 12.79 14.30
C LYS A 623 -21.12 11.77 14.22
N ILE A 624 -19.96 12.09 14.81
CA ILE A 624 -18.85 11.14 14.94
C ILE A 624 -19.15 10.20 16.09
N LEU A 625 -19.59 10.72 17.23
CA LEU A 625 -19.80 9.92 18.44
C LEU A 625 -21.00 8.97 18.37
N ASP A 626 -21.99 9.25 17.52
CA ASP A 626 -23.17 8.42 17.31
C ASP A 626 -23.14 7.60 16.01
N GLY A 627 -22.02 7.67 15.26
CA GLY A 627 -21.83 6.95 14.00
C GLY A 627 -22.60 7.51 12.80
N SER A 628 -23.43 8.55 12.96
CA SER A 628 -24.30 9.05 11.89
C SER A 628 -23.56 9.79 10.77
N LEU A 629 -22.29 10.13 10.96
CA LEU A 629 -21.38 10.55 9.89
C LEU A 629 -21.22 9.48 8.79
N PHE A 630 -21.34 8.21 9.15
CA PHE A 630 -21.21 7.05 8.26
C PHE A 630 -22.58 6.52 7.83
N HIS A 631 -23.55 7.42 7.73
CA HIS A 631 -24.85 7.15 7.13
C HIS A 631 -24.93 7.87 5.79
N ASN A 632 -25.58 7.23 4.81
CA ASN A 632 -25.93 7.85 3.54
C ASN A 632 -24.75 8.42 2.76
N CYS A 633 -23.56 7.84 2.93
CA CYS A 633 -22.34 8.32 2.30
C CYS A 633 -21.99 9.78 2.63
N ALA A 634 -22.38 10.29 3.80
CA ALA A 634 -22.14 11.69 4.13
C ALA A 634 -20.64 12.03 4.07
N ARG A 635 -19.76 11.09 4.40
CA ARG A 635 -18.30 11.24 4.26
C ARG A 635 -17.84 11.61 2.84
N GLU A 636 -18.46 11.09 1.79
CA GLU A 636 -18.10 11.42 0.40
C GLU A 636 -18.97 12.52 -0.22
N PHE A 637 -20.23 12.69 0.21
CA PHE A 637 -21.13 13.71 -0.37
C PHE A 637 -21.17 15.03 0.40
N GLU A 638 -21.05 14.99 1.72
CA GLU A 638 -21.08 16.18 2.59
C GLU A 638 -19.68 16.73 2.86
N TYR A 639 -18.61 15.94 2.75
CA TYR A 639 -17.25 16.36 3.06
C TYR A 639 -16.31 16.28 1.84
N THR A 640 -16.81 16.72 0.68
CA THR A 640 -16.08 16.77 -0.60
C THR A 640 -14.91 17.77 -0.62
N ASN A 641 -13.88 17.48 -1.42
CA ASN A 641 -12.68 18.32 -1.55
C ASN A 641 -12.91 19.70 -2.22
N ASP A 642 -14.05 19.93 -2.87
CA ASP A 642 -14.41 21.27 -3.38
C ASP A 642 -14.77 22.26 -2.26
N LYS A 643 -14.97 21.77 -1.03
CA LYS A 643 -15.27 22.59 0.13
C LYS A 643 -13.98 23.11 0.76
N PRO A 644 -13.80 24.45 0.85
CA PRO A 644 -12.55 25.03 1.38
C PRO A 644 -12.18 24.55 2.79
N TYR A 645 -13.17 24.32 3.65
CA TYR A 645 -12.95 23.86 5.01
C TYR A 645 -12.45 22.42 5.10
N VAL A 646 -12.76 21.57 4.10
CA VAL A 646 -12.22 20.19 4.03
C VAL A 646 -10.75 20.24 3.67
N LEU A 647 -10.38 21.05 2.67
CA LEU A 647 -8.99 21.26 2.31
C LEU A 647 -8.19 21.91 3.45
N GLN A 648 -8.78 22.87 4.16
CA GLN A 648 -8.18 23.47 5.35
C GLN A 648 -7.88 22.40 6.42
N ALA A 649 -8.85 21.54 6.75
CA ALA A 649 -8.63 20.45 7.69
C ALA A 649 -7.49 19.52 7.25
N LYS A 650 -7.46 19.13 5.96
CA LYS A 650 -6.41 18.27 5.37
C LYS A 650 -5.03 18.91 5.38
N ASN A 651 -4.94 20.24 5.25
CA ASN A 651 -3.68 20.96 5.15
C ASN A 651 -3.16 21.51 6.49
N SER A 652 -3.99 21.51 7.54
CA SER A 652 -3.66 22.18 8.81
C SER A 652 -3.78 21.29 10.05
N TRP A 653 -4.13 20.01 9.92
CA TRP A 653 -4.30 19.07 11.04
C TRP A 653 -3.08 19.00 11.99
N TYR A 654 -1.87 19.27 11.49
CA TYR A 654 -0.62 19.23 12.24
C TYR A 654 -0.24 20.57 12.89
N MET A 655 -0.95 21.66 12.58
CA MET A 655 -0.66 23.01 13.06
C MET A 655 -1.13 23.18 14.51
N ILE A 656 -0.44 22.51 15.43
CA ILE A 656 -0.80 22.39 16.83
C ILE A 656 0.34 22.92 17.70
N GLU A 657 -0.02 23.69 18.73
CA GLU A 657 0.89 24.28 19.70
C GLU A 657 0.73 23.61 21.07
N GLU A 658 1.85 23.33 21.73
CA GLU A 658 1.86 22.91 23.14
C GLU A 658 1.90 24.14 24.04
N THR A 659 0.87 24.29 24.86
CA THR A 659 0.74 25.38 25.84
C THR A 659 1.23 24.93 27.23
N ASN A 660 1.38 25.90 28.14
CA ASN A 660 1.82 25.64 29.50
C ASN A 660 0.91 24.61 30.19
N GLY A 661 1.46 23.45 30.54
CA GLY A 661 0.74 22.37 31.22
C GLY A 661 0.47 21.13 30.37
N ASN A 662 1.22 20.90 29.29
CA ASN A 662 1.07 19.75 28.38
C ASN A 662 -0.31 19.69 27.71
N GLN A 663 -0.89 20.86 27.44
CA GLN A 663 -2.15 21.02 26.72
C GLN A 663 -1.86 21.43 25.28
N PHE A 664 -2.44 20.70 24.33
CA PHE A 664 -2.29 20.89 22.91
C PHE A 664 -3.52 21.64 22.37
N VAL A 665 -3.29 22.64 21.53
CA VAL A 665 -4.34 23.45 20.89
C VAL A 665 -3.96 23.74 19.44
N PHE A 666 -4.93 23.91 18.56
CA PHE A 666 -4.66 24.38 17.21
C PHE A 666 -4.13 25.82 17.22
N SER A 667 -3.20 26.13 16.33
CA SER A 667 -2.76 27.50 16.11
C SER A 667 -3.87 28.35 15.47
N GLU A 668 -3.77 29.67 15.58
CA GLU A 668 -4.71 30.56 14.88
C GLU A 668 -4.67 30.37 13.36
N GLU A 669 -3.51 30.00 12.81
CA GLU A 669 -3.34 29.73 11.38
C GLU A 669 -4.13 28.50 10.94
N ALA A 670 -4.23 27.47 11.79
CA ALA A 670 -4.99 26.28 11.48
C ALA A 670 -6.50 26.57 11.30
N LEU A 671 -7.02 27.57 12.03
CA LEU A 671 -8.45 27.86 12.12
C LEU A 671 -8.91 29.03 11.23
N ASN A 672 -8.01 29.83 10.64
CA ASN A 672 -8.36 31.06 9.92
C ASN A 672 -7.88 31.13 8.45
N GLN A 673 -7.77 30.01 7.73
CA GLN A 673 -7.30 30.01 6.32
C GLN A 673 -8.35 30.46 5.29
#